data_AF-A0AAV1EPD2-F1
#
_entry.id   AF-A0AAV1EPD2-F1
#
_cell.length_a   1.000
_cell.length_b   1.000
_cell.length_c   1.000
_cell.angle_alpha   90.00
_cell.angle_beta   90.00
_cell.angle_gamma   90.00
#
_symmetry.space_group_name_H-M   'P 1'
#
loop_
_entity.id
_entity.type
_entity.pdbx_description
1 polymer ?
#
loop_
_entity_poly.entity_id
_entity_poly.type
_entity_poly.pdbx_seq_one_letter_code
_entity_poly.pdbx_strand_id
1 'polypeptide(L)'
;MAICAQSYGIFCLFTIQTVLIICVSTPTDGTHLFPQHYTMIHWAGRIEKELEKVLQHVTGTQQMRSIYNEKKSQFEIKRNNPKDLVERVARDISKLLNSKRKALEKLAREAEQLQQEHVWQDGVTENAISYYDSKADSDYAEDGEEDNPLESSTSLELEFVDDPNFKNKVNYSSSAVQIPTDIYKGSPVILNELNWTQALERVFIENHLEDSSLRWQVFGSATGVTRYYPATPWRAPNKIDLYDVRRRPWYIQGASSPKDMVIIVDVSGSVSGLTLKLMKTSVMEMLDTLSDDDYVNVARFNEKADAVVPCFRTLVQANVRNKKIFKEAVMHMQAKGTTDYKSGFTFAFEQLLNETSAPRANCNKMIMMFTDGGEDRAQDIFEKYNWPNKTVRVFTFSVGQHNYDVTPLQWIACANKGYYFEIPSIGAIRINTQEYLDVLGRPMVLAGPKAKQVLWTNVYQDALGLGLVITGTMPVFNLTADTVSSQNQLILGVMGVDIAINEIKKKTPTYRLGANGYTFAIDPNGYVLLHPNLRPKIINFREPVTLDFLDAELEDSNKEEIRRQMIDGRSGQKKIRTLIKSVDERYIDEAMRTYTWTPVDGTDYSLGLVLPTYSENHIKANLSDQILQVQLQYTKDFESLLPNSFESEGHVFIAPREYCNDLELSNNNTEFLLNFIALMEKVTPDSKQCDNLLLHNLILDTGIIRQLVEKVWKNKDLNTYGFLAVFAATDGGITRVFPNKAAETWEEDPEPFNASYYRRSLDNKGYIFRAPYRTARDELLNPENDTIGILVSTAVEITVGGKTIKPAVVGVKLDLEAWTDKFKILASNHTDNRQGSNTCGPNRVCEMDCEANSDDLLCYLIDDGGFLVMSNQKDDWNKVGMFFSDVDPYLMYALYNNSFYNRKQSFDYQSVCERVPNSEAGAAPRGVFVPTIADFVNIAWWTSAAAWSLFQQFIYGLAYHSWFVTDEVDAEGYDTKERSCVMIQTQYYLSNLSNSYNILQDCGNCSRLIHAKRINNTNLLFVVAEKLPCNTCEIEKLSQEEEEYKEENPCEEMTVARYRKGPSTCFDNNIAENTSDCGRGHSFRPSLYTLLLLQLLLLYPAVTPHIHSLQH
;
A
#
# COMPACT_ATOMS: atom_id res chain seq x y z
N MET A 1 32.79 41.05 34.16
CA MET A 1 33.71 41.70 35.11
C MET A 1 34.13 43.05 34.55
N ALA A 2 34.36 44.01 35.44
CA ALA A 2 34.86 45.38 35.26
C ALA A 2 33.83 46.48 34.93
N ILE A 3 33.89 47.49 35.79
CA ILE A 3 33.06 48.67 36.02
C ILE A 3 33.85 49.89 35.53
N CYS A 4 33.20 50.93 34.99
CA CYS A 4 33.33 52.32 35.48
C CYS A 4 32.57 53.37 34.64
N ALA A 5 31.98 54.32 35.38
CA ALA A 5 31.30 55.55 34.98
C ALA A 5 32.32 56.66 34.58
N GLN A 6 31.98 57.85 34.05
CA GLN A 6 31.21 59.00 34.59
C GLN A 6 31.27 60.13 33.50
N SER A 7 30.19 60.86 33.15
CA SER A 7 29.73 62.17 33.69
C SER A 7 30.01 63.43 32.80
N TYR A 8 28.92 64.10 32.36
CA TYR A 8 28.57 65.55 32.23
C TYR A 8 29.64 66.60 31.78
N GLY A 9 29.36 67.67 31.00
CA GLY A 9 28.14 68.32 30.49
C GLY A 9 28.46 69.76 29.97
N ILE A 10 27.40 70.53 29.67
CA ILE A 10 27.29 72.01 29.50
C ILE A 10 27.01 72.52 28.06
N PHE A 11 25.81 73.09 27.93
CA PHE A 11 25.26 73.90 26.84
C PHE A 11 25.59 75.39 27.05
N CYS A 12 25.86 76.15 25.98
CA CYS A 12 25.50 77.58 25.90
C CYS A 12 25.46 78.09 24.46
N LEU A 13 24.42 78.89 24.18
CA LEU A 13 23.94 79.42 22.90
C LEU A 13 24.79 80.57 22.32
N PHE A 14 24.74 80.78 21.00
CA PHE A 14 24.37 82.06 20.37
C PHE A 14 24.03 81.90 18.88
N THR A 15 22.92 82.51 18.49
CA THR A 15 22.27 82.55 17.17
C THR A 15 22.58 83.85 16.41
N ILE A 16 22.80 83.83 15.09
CA ILE A 16 22.42 84.91 14.15
C ILE A 16 22.02 84.31 12.77
N GLN A 17 20.88 84.80 12.27
CA GLN A 17 20.19 84.74 10.95
C GLN A 17 21.11 84.85 9.71
N THR A 18 20.79 84.44 8.45
CA THR A 18 19.56 84.22 7.66
C THR A 18 19.97 83.67 6.26
N VAL A 19 19.13 82.90 5.55
CA VAL A 19 18.71 83.07 4.14
C VAL A 19 17.68 81.98 3.75
N LEU A 20 16.62 82.43 3.05
CA LEU A 20 15.47 81.69 2.52
C LEU A 20 15.80 80.45 1.68
N ILE A 21 15.00 79.39 1.83
CA ILE A 21 14.68 78.43 0.75
C ILE A 21 13.15 78.26 0.67
N ILE A 22 12.68 78.36 -0.57
CA ILE A 22 11.30 78.30 -1.06
C ILE A 22 10.65 76.96 -0.69
N CYS A 23 9.52 76.99 0.02
CA CYS A 23 8.63 75.83 0.13
C CYS A 23 7.85 75.68 -1.18
N VAL A 24 8.27 74.73 -2.01
CA VAL A 24 7.40 74.15 -3.04
C VAL A 24 6.50 73.15 -2.31
N SER A 25 5.24 73.49 -2.14
CA SER A 25 4.19 72.56 -1.74
C SER A 25 4.03 71.51 -2.83
N THR A 26 4.58 70.32 -2.63
CA THR A 26 4.12 69.11 -3.31
C THR A 26 2.72 68.78 -2.79
N PRO A 27 1.79 68.30 -3.62
CA PRO A 27 0.48 67.87 -3.16
C PRO A 27 0.68 66.69 -2.19
N THR A 28 0.16 66.84 -0.98
CA THR A 28 0.06 65.76 0.00
C THR A 28 -1.02 64.80 -0.49
N ASP A 29 -0.63 63.61 -0.94
CA ASP A 29 -1.55 62.49 -1.04
C ASP A 29 -2.14 62.20 0.35
N GLY A 30 -3.43 61.90 0.40
CA GLY A 30 -4.14 61.59 1.64
C GLY A 30 -3.50 60.39 2.35
N THR A 31 -3.34 60.48 3.66
CA THR A 31 -2.83 59.36 4.47
C THR A 31 -3.94 58.32 4.64
N HIS A 32 -3.81 57.21 3.91
CA HIS A 32 -4.69 56.05 4.04
C HIS A 32 -4.29 55.20 5.27
N LEU A 33 -5.28 54.74 6.04
CA LEU A 33 -5.08 53.85 7.20
C LEU A 33 -5.51 52.42 6.88
N PHE A 34 -4.83 51.45 7.50
CA PHE A 34 -5.24 50.05 7.48
C PHE A 34 -6.64 49.88 8.09
N PRO A 35 -7.52 49.02 7.53
CA PRO A 35 -8.89 48.84 8.01
C PRO A 35 -8.93 48.44 9.49
N GLN A 36 -9.82 49.06 10.26
CA GLN A 36 -9.96 48.70 11.66
C GLN A 36 -10.63 47.33 11.83
N HIS A 37 -10.42 46.73 13.01
CA HIS A 37 -11.00 45.44 13.39
C HIS A 37 -12.53 45.38 13.24
N TYR A 38 -13.24 46.47 13.57
CA TYR A 38 -14.69 46.55 13.42
C TYR A 38 -15.10 46.50 11.93
N THR A 39 -14.39 47.20 11.06
CA THR A 39 -14.60 47.20 9.60
C THR A 39 -14.45 45.79 9.04
N MET A 40 -13.44 45.04 9.50
CA MET A 40 -13.22 43.65 9.12
C MET A 40 -14.40 42.73 9.51
N ILE A 41 -14.91 42.87 10.75
CA ILE A 41 -16.07 42.10 11.21
C ILE A 41 -17.31 42.45 10.37
N HIS A 42 -17.48 43.73 10.04
CA HIS A 42 -18.60 44.21 9.23
C HIS A 42 -18.55 43.64 7.79
N TRP A 43 -17.39 43.69 7.13
CA TRP A 43 -17.21 43.09 5.80
C TRP A 43 -17.43 41.57 5.81
N ALA A 44 -16.83 40.85 6.78
CA ALA A 44 -17.04 39.42 6.94
C ALA A 44 -18.54 39.07 7.11
N GLY A 45 -19.27 39.85 7.93
CA GLY A 45 -20.71 39.67 8.13
C GLY A 45 -21.57 39.99 6.90
N ARG A 46 -21.14 40.91 6.02
CA ARG A 46 -21.80 41.16 4.72
C ARG A 46 -21.60 40.00 3.77
N ILE A 47 -20.37 39.50 3.68
CA ILE A 47 -20.02 38.34 2.84
C ILE A 47 -20.81 37.11 3.31
N GLU A 48 -20.84 36.83 4.61
CA GLU A 48 -21.63 35.75 5.22
C GLU A 48 -23.10 35.80 4.78
N LYS A 49 -23.76 36.94 4.98
CA LYS A 49 -25.19 37.13 4.68
C LYS A 49 -25.48 36.99 3.20
N GLU A 50 -24.62 37.50 2.33
CA GLU A 50 -24.80 37.38 0.89
C GLU A 50 -24.61 35.94 0.40
N LEU A 51 -23.58 35.25 0.89
CA LEU A 51 -23.36 33.84 0.57
C LEU A 51 -24.56 32.99 1.04
N GLU A 52 -24.98 33.11 2.29
CA GLU A 52 -26.11 32.35 2.83
C GLU A 52 -27.40 32.62 2.04
N LYS A 53 -27.71 33.89 1.79
CA LYS A 53 -28.93 34.29 1.06
C LYS A 53 -28.96 33.75 -0.36
N VAL A 54 -27.88 33.93 -1.12
CA VAL A 54 -27.85 33.53 -2.54
C VAL A 54 -27.78 32.01 -2.67
N LEU A 55 -26.91 31.35 -1.89
CA LEU A 55 -26.75 29.90 -1.95
C LEU A 55 -28.03 29.18 -1.51
N GLN A 56 -28.69 29.61 -0.44
CA GLN A 56 -29.95 29.01 0.00
C GLN A 56 -31.06 29.19 -1.05
N HIS A 57 -31.08 30.35 -1.72
CA HIS A 57 -32.10 30.66 -2.72
C HIS A 57 -31.93 29.86 -4.02
N VAL A 58 -30.70 29.67 -4.50
CA VAL A 58 -30.42 29.00 -5.77
C VAL A 58 -30.34 27.48 -5.63
N THR A 59 -29.70 26.96 -4.57
CA THR A 59 -29.63 25.50 -4.36
C THR A 59 -30.98 24.87 -4.11
N GLY A 60 -31.90 25.60 -3.46
CA GLY A 60 -33.21 25.08 -3.09
C GLY A 60 -33.19 24.14 -1.89
N THR A 61 -32.21 24.28 -0.98
CA THR A 61 -32.02 23.39 0.20
C THR A 61 -33.30 23.29 1.06
N GLN A 62 -33.99 24.42 1.30
CA GLN A 62 -35.25 24.43 2.06
C GLN A 62 -36.39 23.74 1.32
N GLN A 63 -36.46 23.91 -0.01
CA GLN A 63 -37.45 23.28 -0.87
C GLN A 63 -37.25 21.77 -0.92
N MET A 64 -36.00 21.29 -1.00
CA MET A 64 -35.70 19.86 -0.92
C MET A 64 -36.14 19.26 0.41
N ARG A 65 -35.91 19.96 1.54
CA ARG A 65 -36.44 19.57 2.85
C ARG A 65 -37.97 19.50 2.86
N SER A 66 -38.67 20.42 2.19
CA SER A 66 -40.13 20.37 2.03
C SER A 66 -40.56 19.15 1.22
N ILE A 67 -39.87 18.84 0.12
CA ILE A 67 -40.18 17.70 -0.75
C ILE A 67 -40.03 16.37 0.02
N TYR A 68 -38.95 16.19 0.79
CA TYR A 68 -38.81 15.00 1.65
C TYR A 68 -39.95 14.86 2.67
N ASN A 69 -40.44 15.98 3.22
CA ASN A 69 -41.59 15.97 4.14
C ASN A 69 -42.91 15.63 3.42
N GLU A 70 -43.12 16.14 2.20
CA GLU A 70 -44.27 15.80 1.34
C GLU A 70 -44.29 14.30 0.99
N LYS A 71 -43.11 13.72 0.74
CA LYS A 71 -42.91 12.34 0.31
C LYS A 71 -42.78 11.32 1.46
N LYS A 72 -43.03 11.74 2.70
CA LYS A 72 -42.88 10.91 3.91
C LYS A 72 -43.64 9.57 3.89
N SER A 73 -44.75 9.46 3.14
CA SER A 73 -45.49 8.20 3.00
C SER A 73 -44.77 7.16 2.14
N GLN A 74 -43.80 7.57 1.31
CA GLN A 74 -43.09 6.71 0.35
C GLN A 74 -41.83 6.07 0.94
N PHE A 75 -41.44 6.40 2.18
CA PHE A 75 -40.26 5.84 2.82
C PHE A 75 -40.43 5.65 4.33
N GLU A 76 -39.68 4.68 4.88
CA GLU A 76 -39.55 4.41 6.31
C GLU A 76 -38.12 4.73 6.78
N ILE A 77 -37.99 5.22 8.02
CA ILE A 77 -36.68 5.46 8.63
C ILE A 77 -36.31 4.30 9.53
N LYS A 78 -35.31 3.52 9.10
CA LYS A 78 -34.78 2.40 9.87
C LYS A 78 -33.56 2.79 10.67
N ARG A 79 -33.45 2.22 11.86
CA ARG A 79 -32.29 2.39 12.72
C ARG A 79 -31.28 1.27 12.45
N ASN A 80 -30.04 1.66 12.21
CA ASN A 80 -28.89 0.79 12.18
C ASN A 80 -28.40 0.62 13.63
N ASN A 81 -28.65 -0.53 14.25
CA ASN A 81 -28.00 -0.85 15.51
C ASN A 81 -26.55 -1.30 15.21
N PRO A 82 -25.52 -0.52 15.58
CA PRO A 82 -24.14 -0.84 15.21
C PRO A 82 -23.72 -2.22 15.70
N LYS A 83 -24.11 -2.59 16.94
CA LYS A 83 -23.76 -3.88 17.53
C LYS A 83 -24.32 -5.06 16.74
N ASP A 84 -25.62 -5.03 16.44
CA ASP A 84 -26.28 -6.11 15.70
C ASP A 84 -25.75 -6.24 14.27
N LEU A 85 -25.35 -5.12 13.65
CA LEU A 85 -24.75 -5.11 12.32
C LEU A 85 -23.37 -5.77 12.33
N VAL A 86 -22.49 -5.38 13.25
CA VAL A 86 -21.15 -5.98 13.36
C VAL A 86 -21.24 -7.47 13.67
N GLU A 87 -22.09 -7.86 14.63
CA GLU A 87 -22.26 -9.28 14.98
C GLU A 87 -22.83 -10.11 13.83
N ARG A 88 -23.70 -9.52 12.99
CA ARG A 88 -24.21 -10.20 11.80
C ARG A 88 -23.12 -10.39 10.75
N VAL A 89 -22.38 -9.33 10.44
CA VAL A 89 -21.30 -9.38 9.44
C VAL A 89 -20.19 -10.33 9.90
N ALA A 90 -19.81 -10.29 11.18
CA ALA A 90 -18.85 -11.22 11.75
C ALA A 90 -19.31 -12.69 11.61
N ARG A 91 -20.60 -12.98 11.82
CA ARG A 91 -21.17 -14.32 11.60
C ARG A 91 -21.15 -14.74 10.13
N ASP A 92 -21.44 -13.82 9.21
CA ASP A 92 -21.44 -14.12 7.77
C ASP A 92 -20.02 -14.35 7.24
N ILE A 93 -19.04 -13.58 7.71
CA ILE A 93 -17.60 -13.81 7.45
C ILE A 93 -17.16 -15.14 8.07
N SER A 94 -17.51 -15.42 9.33
CA SER A 94 -17.20 -16.69 9.99
C SER A 94 -17.75 -17.89 9.21
N LYS A 95 -18.97 -17.81 8.68
CA LYS A 95 -19.54 -18.87 7.82
C LYS A 95 -18.77 -19.03 6.53
N LEU A 96 -18.40 -17.93 5.87
CA LEU A 96 -17.59 -17.94 4.66
C LEU A 96 -16.25 -18.65 4.92
N LEU A 97 -15.48 -18.19 5.92
CA LEU A 97 -14.19 -18.76 6.28
C LEU A 97 -14.30 -20.23 6.69
N ASN A 98 -15.36 -20.61 7.41
CA ASN A 98 -15.63 -22.00 7.78
C ASN A 98 -15.95 -22.90 6.59
N SER A 99 -16.63 -22.40 5.55
CA SER A 99 -16.86 -23.16 4.31
C SER A 99 -15.52 -23.49 3.64
N LYS A 100 -14.66 -22.48 3.47
CA LYS A 100 -13.35 -22.62 2.85
C LYS A 100 -12.41 -23.52 3.67
N ARG A 101 -12.46 -23.41 5.00
CA ARG A 101 -11.74 -24.29 5.93
C ARG A 101 -12.08 -25.77 5.71
N LYS A 102 -13.37 -26.11 5.54
CA LYS A 102 -13.79 -27.50 5.30
C LYS A 102 -13.26 -28.06 3.98
N ALA A 103 -13.29 -27.26 2.91
CA ALA A 103 -12.72 -27.64 1.62
C ALA A 103 -11.21 -27.95 1.74
N LEU A 104 -10.48 -27.10 2.48
CA LEU A 104 -9.06 -27.27 2.73
C LEU A 104 -8.76 -28.52 3.58
N GLU A 105 -9.53 -28.78 4.63
CA GLU A 105 -9.42 -30.00 5.45
C GLU A 105 -9.74 -31.29 4.68
N LYS A 106 -10.59 -31.22 3.66
CA LYS A 106 -10.86 -32.33 2.73
C LYS A 106 -9.67 -32.54 1.81
N LEU A 107 -9.16 -31.48 1.17
CA LEU A 107 -8.00 -31.55 0.27
C LEU A 107 -6.75 -32.11 0.95
N ALA A 108 -6.43 -31.62 2.15
CA ALA A 108 -5.25 -32.08 2.88
C ALA A 108 -5.36 -33.58 3.24
N ARG A 109 -6.54 -34.05 3.67
CA ARG A 109 -6.74 -35.48 3.98
C ARG A 109 -6.61 -36.38 2.75
N GLU A 110 -7.24 -36.00 1.64
CA GLU A 110 -7.16 -36.77 0.40
C GLU A 110 -5.73 -36.79 -0.14
N ALA A 111 -5.00 -35.67 -0.09
CA ALA A 111 -3.60 -35.62 -0.53
C ALA A 111 -2.68 -36.58 0.24
N GLU A 112 -2.84 -36.66 1.55
CA GLU A 112 -2.06 -37.59 2.38
C GLU A 112 -2.37 -39.05 2.04
N GLN A 113 -3.66 -39.37 1.83
CA GLN A 113 -4.09 -40.72 1.48
C GLN A 113 -3.58 -41.12 0.08
N LEU A 114 -3.73 -40.23 -0.91
CA LEU A 114 -3.29 -40.46 -2.28
C LEU A 114 -1.77 -40.70 -2.36
N GLN A 115 -0.98 -39.92 -1.62
CA GLN A 115 0.46 -40.12 -1.59
C GLN A 115 0.87 -41.37 -0.82
N GLN A 116 0.11 -41.78 0.21
CA GLN A 116 0.36 -43.03 0.92
C GLN A 116 0.10 -44.26 0.03
N GLU A 117 -0.86 -44.17 -0.90
CA GLU A 117 -1.19 -45.22 -1.87
C GLU A 117 -0.25 -45.23 -3.09
N HIS A 118 0.49 -44.14 -3.32
CA HIS A 118 1.37 -43.99 -4.47
C HIS A 118 2.62 -44.88 -4.37
N VAL A 119 3.02 -45.46 -5.52
CA VAL A 119 4.22 -46.28 -5.64
C VAL A 119 5.24 -45.54 -6.51
N TRP A 120 6.41 -45.29 -5.93
CA TRP A 120 7.51 -44.61 -6.60
C TRP A 120 8.02 -45.38 -7.83
N GLN A 121 8.22 -44.66 -8.94
CA GLN A 121 8.73 -45.22 -10.20
C GLN A 121 9.94 -44.44 -10.71
N ASP A 122 11.12 -45.07 -10.77
CA ASP A 122 12.35 -44.42 -11.25
C ASP A 122 12.43 -44.28 -12.79
N GLY A 123 11.70 -45.11 -13.54
CA GLY A 123 11.78 -45.20 -15.00
C GLY A 123 10.69 -44.45 -15.77
N VAL A 124 10.00 -43.50 -15.13
CA VAL A 124 8.92 -42.74 -15.76
C VAL A 124 9.50 -41.75 -16.77
N THR A 125 8.97 -41.76 -17.99
CA THR A 125 9.29 -40.78 -19.03
C THR A 125 8.25 -39.67 -19.07
N GLU A 126 8.62 -38.49 -19.54
CA GLU A 126 7.71 -37.33 -19.64
C GLU A 126 6.43 -37.66 -20.43
N ASN A 127 6.54 -38.48 -21.47
CA ASN A 127 5.41 -38.91 -22.31
C ASN A 127 4.39 -39.81 -21.59
N ALA A 128 4.73 -40.37 -20.42
CA ALA A 128 3.85 -41.24 -19.66
C ALA A 128 2.85 -40.47 -18.77
N ILE A 129 3.07 -39.16 -18.56
CA ILE A 129 2.25 -38.33 -17.68
C ILE A 129 1.56 -37.24 -18.50
N SER A 130 0.24 -37.17 -18.39
CA SER A 130 -0.57 -36.14 -19.05
C SER A 130 -0.94 -35.05 -18.03
N TYR A 131 -0.55 -33.81 -18.29
CA TYR A 131 -0.90 -32.63 -17.49
C TYR A 131 -0.90 -31.38 -18.37
N TYR A 132 -1.60 -30.32 -17.92
CA TYR A 132 -1.52 -29.01 -18.55
C TYR A 132 -0.42 -28.18 -17.88
N ASP A 133 0.61 -27.83 -18.65
CA ASP A 133 1.65 -26.90 -18.23
C ASP A 133 1.18 -25.47 -18.49
N SER A 134 1.01 -24.71 -17.41
CA SER A 134 0.52 -23.33 -17.47
C SER A 134 1.44 -22.36 -18.21
N LYS A 135 2.72 -22.68 -18.38
CA LYS A 135 3.70 -21.84 -19.09
C LYS A 135 3.84 -22.17 -20.57
N ALA A 136 3.23 -23.27 -21.04
CA ALA A 136 3.41 -23.72 -22.42
C ALA A 136 3.01 -22.65 -23.45
N ASP A 137 1.89 -21.95 -23.24
CA ASP A 137 1.37 -20.95 -24.18
C ASP A 137 2.20 -19.65 -24.23
N SER A 138 2.96 -19.32 -23.17
CA SER A 138 3.85 -18.14 -23.15
C SER A 138 5.15 -18.35 -23.93
N ASP A 139 5.60 -19.60 -24.07
CA ASP A 139 6.84 -19.92 -24.78
C ASP A 139 6.69 -19.82 -26.32
N TYR A 140 5.45 -19.86 -26.85
CA TYR A 140 5.16 -19.78 -28.29
C TYR A 140 5.04 -18.35 -28.85
N ALA A 141 5.02 -17.31 -28.00
CA ALA A 141 4.79 -15.93 -28.44
C ALA A 141 6.06 -15.14 -28.81
N GLU A 142 7.26 -15.64 -28.47
CA GLU A 142 8.52 -14.92 -28.72
C GLU A 142 9.21 -15.30 -30.05
N ASP A 143 8.96 -16.48 -30.60
CA ASP A 143 9.59 -16.89 -31.86
C ASP A 143 8.64 -16.72 -33.05
N GLY A 144 8.78 -15.57 -33.72
CA GLY A 144 8.15 -15.28 -35.02
C GLY A 144 8.70 -16.11 -36.19
N GLU A 145 8.96 -17.40 -35.99
CA GLU A 145 9.29 -18.32 -37.08
C GLU A 145 8.04 -19.06 -37.56
N GLU A 146 7.65 -18.74 -38.80
CA GLU A 146 6.64 -19.46 -39.57
C GLU A 146 6.96 -20.96 -39.68
N ASP A 147 5.94 -21.77 -39.43
CA ASP A 147 5.73 -23.11 -40.01
C ASP A 147 6.89 -24.11 -39.94
N ASN A 148 7.00 -24.80 -38.79
CA ASN A 148 7.27 -26.24 -38.76
C ASN A 148 6.56 -26.89 -37.55
N PRO A 149 5.52 -27.71 -37.75
CA PRO A 149 4.91 -28.50 -36.68
C PRO A 149 5.83 -29.70 -36.38
N LEU A 150 6.97 -29.44 -35.74
CA LEU A 150 7.85 -30.50 -35.25
C LEU A 150 7.37 -30.92 -33.86
N GLU A 151 6.69 -32.06 -33.85
CA GLU A 151 6.28 -32.88 -32.71
C GLU A 151 7.13 -32.70 -31.43
N SER A 152 6.62 -31.99 -30.42
CA SER A 152 6.66 -32.39 -28.99
C SER A 152 6.14 -31.29 -28.05
N SER A 153 4.83 -31.24 -27.84
CA SER A 153 4.31 -30.77 -26.55
C SER A 153 3.25 -31.75 -26.06
N THR A 154 3.61 -32.48 -25.01
CA THR A 154 2.75 -33.41 -24.26
C THR A 154 1.72 -32.68 -23.39
N SER A 155 1.57 -31.37 -23.55
CA SER A 155 0.60 -30.54 -22.85
C SER A 155 -0.80 -30.75 -23.42
N LEU A 156 -1.77 -30.98 -22.54
CA LEU A 156 -3.19 -31.00 -22.91
C LEU A 156 -3.60 -29.66 -23.53
N GLU A 157 -4.07 -29.64 -24.77
CA GLU A 157 -4.74 -28.45 -25.30
C GLU A 157 -6.11 -28.30 -24.62
N LEU A 158 -6.33 -27.16 -23.96
CA LEU A 158 -7.55 -26.87 -23.22
C LEU A 158 -8.30 -25.69 -23.84
N GLU A 159 -9.62 -25.78 -23.88
CA GLU A 159 -10.48 -24.64 -24.23
C GLU A 159 -10.75 -23.80 -22.98
N PHE A 160 -10.47 -22.50 -23.05
CA PHE A 160 -10.68 -21.58 -21.92
C PHE A 160 -11.91 -20.69 -22.12
N VAL A 161 -12.64 -20.46 -21.03
CA VAL A 161 -13.82 -19.58 -20.98
C VAL A 161 -13.52 -18.39 -20.08
N ASP A 162 -13.88 -17.18 -20.52
CA ASP A 162 -13.76 -15.97 -19.70
C ASP A 162 -14.69 -16.05 -18.48
N ASP A 163 -14.14 -15.94 -17.27
CA ASP A 163 -14.92 -15.92 -16.02
C ASP A 163 -14.69 -14.62 -15.21
N PRO A 164 -15.74 -13.83 -14.94
CA PRO A 164 -15.61 -12.57 -14.21
C PRO A 164 -15.20 -12.75 -12.74
N ASN A 165 -15.46 -13.91 -12.12
CA ASN A 165 -15.05 -14.18 -10.74
C ASN A 165 -13.54 -14.35 -10.60
N PHE A 166 -12.89 -14.81 -11.67
CA PHE A 166 -11.43 -15.00 -11.77
C PHE A 166 -10.73 -13.87 -12.55
N LYS A 167 -11.50 -13.03 -13.28
CA LYS A 167 -11.01 -11.95 -14.16
C LYS A 167 -10.04 -12.45 -15.26
N ASN A 168 -10.11 -13.74 -15.57
CA ASN A 168 -9.24 -14.45 -16.50
C ASN A 168 -10.02 -15.54 -17.22
N LYS A 169 -9.39 -16.09 -18.26
CA LYS A 169 -9.82 -17.26 -18.98
C LYS A 169 -9.50 -18.52 -18.19
N VAL A 170 -10.50 -19.32 -17.86
CA VAL A 170 -10.36 -20.52 -17.03
C VAL A 170 -10.97 -21.74 -17.69
N ASN A 171 -10.45 -22.93 -17.34
CA ASN A 171 -10.98 -24.22 -17.71
C ASN A 171 -11.32 -25.02 -16.45
N TYR A 172 -12.58 -25.43 -16.32
CA TYR A 172 -13.11 -26.15 -15.17
C TYR A 172 -12.97 -27.68 -15.26
N SER A 173 -12.53 -28.21 -16.40
CA SER A 173 -12.40 -29.65 -16.65
C SER A 173 -11.07 -30.20 -16.12
N SER A 174 -10.03 -29.36 -16.07
CA SER A 174 -8.68 -29.77 -15.67
C SER A 174 -8.01 -28.74 -14.74
N SER A 175 -6.95 -29.19 -14.09
CA SER A 175 -6.04 -28.39 -13.26
C SER A 175 -4.79 -27.99 -14.04
N ALA A 176 -4.19 -26.86 -13.68
CA ALA A 176 -2.96 -26.37 -14.28
C ALA A 176 -1.77 -26.62 -13.35
N VAL A 177 -0.60 -26.81 -13.95
CA VAL A 177 0.67 -26.99 -13.24
C VAL A 177 1.60 -25.82 -13.56
N GLN A 178 2.19 -25.25 -12.53
CA GLN A 178 3.30 -24.32 -12.64
C GLN A 178 4.56 -24.97 -12.07
N ILE A 179 5.62 -24.99 -12.88
CA ILE A 179 6.95 -25.45 -12.49
C ILE A 179 7.88 -24.23 -12.52
N PRO A 180 8.64 -23.96 -11.44
CA PRO A 180 9.67 -22.94 -11.44
C PRO A 180 10.70 -23.17 -12.55
N THR A 181 11.16 -22.10 -13.18
CA THR A 181 12.02 -22.14 -14.38
C THR A 181 13.40 -22.77 -14.12
N ASP A 182 13.85 -22.77 -12.86
CA ASP A 182 15.10 -23.38 -12.39
C ASP A 182 14.98 -24.89 -12.10
N ILE A 183 13.78 -25.47 -12.21
CA ILE A 183 13.52 -26.89 -11.95
C ILE A 183 13.30 -27.64 -13.27
N TYR A 184 14.05 -28.72 -13.47
CA TYR A 184 13.91 -29.56 -14.66
C TYR A 184 12.67 -30.46 -14.60
N LYS A 185 11.72 -30.23 -15.51
CA LYS A 185 10.44 -30.97 -15.61
C LYS A 185 10.58 -32.48 -15.82
N GLY A 186 11.63 -32.93 -16.52
CA GLY A 186 11.89 -34.35 -16.80
C GLY A 186 12.55 -35.12 -15.65
N SER A 187 12.79 -34.48 -14.50
CA SER A 187 13.35 -35.16 -13.33
C SER A 187 12.39 -36.23 -12.79
N PRO A 188 12.85 -37.46 -12.49
CA PRO A 188 12.00 -38.50 -11.90
C PRO A 188 11.27 -38.05 -10.64
N VAL A 189 11.87 -37.16 -9.84
CA VAL A 189 11.22 -36.59 -8.64
C VAL A 189 9.99 -35.77 -9.01
N ILE A 190 10.11 -34.92 -10.03
CA ILE A 190 9.03 -34.06 -10.49
C ILE A 190 7.95 -34.88 -11.20
N LEU A 191 8.35 -35.86 -12.03
CA LEU A 191 7.42 -36.75 -12.71
C LEU A 191 6.58 -37.57 -11.71
N ASN A 192 7.18 -38.14 -10.67
CA ASN A 192 6.40 -38.83 -9.64
C ASN A 192 5.45 -37.87 -8.90
N GLU A 193 5.89 -36.64 -8.60
CA GLU A 193 5.01 -35.61 -8.02
C GLU A 193 3.80 -35.31 -8.91
N LEU A 194 4.02 -35.09 -10.21
CA LEU A 194 2.94 -34.82 -11.16
C LEU A 194 1.93 -35.97 -11.27
N ASN A 195 2.42 -37.21 -11.15
CA ASN A 195 1.62 -38.43 -11.23
C ASN A 195 0.66 -38.58 -10.05
N TRP A 196 1.15 -38.56 -8.80
CA TRP A 196 0.27 -38.74 -7.64
C TRP A 196 -0.65 -37.54 -7.42
N THR A 197 -0.16 -36.33 -7.67
CA THR A 197 -0.97 -35.12 -7.54
C THR A 197 -2.10 -35.07 -8.58
N GLN A 198 -2.11 -35.94 -9.61
CA GLN A 198 -3.14 -35.91 -10.67
C GLN A 198 -4.50 -36.30 -10.11
N ALA A 199 -4.51 -37.18 -9.12
CA ALA A 199 -5.72 -37.59 -8.44
C ALA A 199 -6.39 -36.46 -7.62
N LEU A 200 -5.67 -35.38 -7.30
CA LEU A 200 -6.24 -34.21 -6.61
C LEU A 200 -7.24 -33.44 -7.47
N GLU A 201 -7.15 -33.54 -8.81
CA GLU A 201 -8.06 -32.87 -9.74
C GLU A 201 -9.52 -33.21 -9.47
N ARG A 202 -9.81 -34.49 -9.19
CA ARG A 202 -11.16 -34.94 -8.80
C ARG A 202 -11.67 -34.17 -7.57
N VAL A 203 -10.82 -34.02 -6.56
CA VAL A 203 -11.19 -33.36 -5.30
C VAL A 203 -11.37 -31.86 -5.50
N PHE A 204 -10.54 -31.22 -6.34
CA PHE A 204 -10.70 -29.81 -6.70
C PHE A 204 -12.05 -29.55 -7.38
N ILE A 205 -12.43 -30.40 -8.34
CA ILE A 205 -13.71 -30.31 -9.04
C ILE A 205 -14.88 -30.53 -8.07
N GLU A 206 -14.82 -31.58 -7.23
CA GLU A 206 -15.87 -31.84 -6.23
C GLU A 206 -16.08 -30.65 -5.28
N ASN A 207 -15.00 -30.02 -4.81
CA ASN A 207 -15.08 -28.86 -3.94
C ASN A 207 -15.76 -27.68 -4.63
N HIS A 208 -15.41 -27.42 -5.90
CA HIS A 208 -16.03 -26.34 -6.67
C HIS A 208 -17.52 -26.60 -6.96
N LEU A 209 -17.90 -27.85 -7.21
CA LEU A 209 -19.30 -28.25 -7.36
C LEU A 209 -20.10 -28.08 -6.06
N GLU A 210 -19.46 -28.29 -4.91
CA GLU A 210 -20.08 -28.10 -3.60
C GLU A 210 -20.17 -26.61 -3.20
N ASP A 211 -19.14 -25.81 -3.56
CA ASP A 211 -19.07 -24.37 -3.33
C ASP A 211 -18.50 -23.62 -4.54
N SER A 212 -19.38 -23.13 -5.42
CA SER A 212 -19.01 -22.36 -6.61
C SER A 212 -18.39 -20.99 -6.31
N SER A 213 -18.43 -20.53 -5.05
CA SER A 213 -17.73 -19.31 -4.63
C SER A 213 -16.25 -19.54 -4.32
N LEU A 214 -15.73 -20.77 -4.41
CA LEU A 214 -14.30 -21.02 -4.27
C LEU A 214 -13.51 -20.29 -5.38
N ARG A 215 -12.41 -19.64 -4.98
CA ARG A 215 -11.40 -19.11 -5.91
C ARG A 215 -10.32 -20.15 -6.12
N TRP A 216 -9.08 -19.75 -6.31
CA TRP A 216 -7.98 -20.67 -6.55
C TRP A 216 -7.86 -21.69 -5.40
N GLN A 217 -7.88 -22.96 -5.78
CA GLN A 217 -7.46 -24.07 -4.94
C GLN A 217 -6.07 -24.46 -5.40
N VAL A 218 -5.10 -24.50 -4.49
CA VAL A 218 -3.69 -24.72 -4.84
C VAL A 218 -3.03 -25.74 -3.92
N PHE A 219 -2.22 -26.61 -4.51
CA PHE A 219 -1.26 -27.45 -3.81
C PHE A 219 0.15 -26.99 -4.19
N GLY A 220 0.91 -26.48 -3.23
CA GLY A 220 2.33 -26.23 -3.38
C GLY A 220 3.11 -27.42 -2.83
N SER A 221 3.82 -28.14 -3.69
CA SER A 221 4.69 -29.26 -3.29
C SER A 221 5.99 -28.75 -2.68
N ALA A 222 6.56 -29.52 -1.75
CA ALA A 222 7.91 -29.29 -1.21
C ALA A 222 9.00 -29.35 -2.29
N THR A 223 8.70 -29.99 -3.43
CA THR A 223 9.59 -30.01 -4.60
C THR A 223 9.60 -28.71 -5.40
N GLY A 224 8.65 -27.80 -5.15
CA GLY A 224 8.49 -26.53 -5.87
C GLY A 224 7.40 -26.55 -6.94
N VAL A 225 6.84 -27.72 -7.29
CA VAL A 225 5.71 -27.85 -8.22
C VAL A 225 4.45 -27.28 -7.60
N THR A 226 3.72 -26.48 -8.37
CA THR A 226 2.43 -25.92 -7.95
C THR A 226 1.33 -26.47 -8.85
N ARG A 227 0.28 -27.05 -8.27
CA ARG A 227 -0.93 -27.44 -9.02
C ARG A 227 -2.12 -26.63 -8.51
N TYR A 228 -2.83 -25.98 -9.42
CA TYR A 228 -3.97 -25.14 -9.07
C TYR A 228 -5.18 -25.38 -9.98
N TYR A 229 -6.36 -25.07 -9.45
CA TYR A 229 -7.64 -25.25 -10.12
C TYR A 229 -8.55 -24.03 -9.92
N PRO A 230 -9.33 -23.60 -10.94
CA PRO A 230 -9.39 -24.13 -12.32
C PRO A 230 -8.10 -23.86 -13.12
N ALA A 231 -7.91 -24.53 -14.26
CA ALA A 231 -6.75 -24.29 -15.11
C ALA A 231 -6.84 -22.92 -15.78
N THR A 232 -5.74 -22.16 -15.77
CA THR A 232 -5.57 -20.90 -16.52
C THR A 232 -4.14 -20.84 -17.03
N PRO A 233 -3.89 -20.26 -18.22
CA PRO A 233 -2.54 -19.96 -18.67
C PRO A 233 -1.86 -19.02 -17.67
N TRP A 234 -0.56 -19.21 -17.48
CA TRP A 234 0.25 -18.42 -16.56
C TRP A 234 0.49 -17.03 -17.13
N ARG A 235 0.26 -16.00 -16.32
CA ARG A 235 0.53 -14.61 -16.72
C ARG A 235 2.02 -14.30 -16.53
N ALA A 236 2.85 -14.76 -17.46
CA ALA A 236 4.23 -14.31 -17.50
C ALA A 236 4.25 -12.86 -18.02
N PRO A 237 4.80 -11.88 -17.26
CA PRO A 237 5.23 -10.63 -17.90
C PRO A 237 6.30 -10.97 -18.97
N ASN A 238 6.64 -10.05 -19.88
CA ASN A 238 7.73 -10.20 -20.88
C ASN A 238 9.14 -10.30 -20.23
N LYS A 239 9.25 -10.94 -19.06
CA LYS A 239 10.42 -11.15 -18.22
C LYS A 239 10.39 -12.58 -17.69
N ILE A 240 11.57 -13.15 -17.48
CA ILE A 240 11.76 -14.48 -16.88
C ILE A 240 10.95 -14.60 -15.58
N ASP A 241 10.06 -15.59 -15.52
CA ASP A 241 9.28 -15.89 -14.32
C ASP A 241 10.20 -16.48 -13.23
N LEU A 242 10.28 -15.77 -12.10
CA LEU A 242 11.03 -16.17 -10.90
C LEU A 242 10.08 -16.64 -9.79
N TYR A 243 8.84 -17.00 -10.11
CA TYR A 243 7.88 -17.56 -9.16
C TYR A 243 8.36 -18.93 -8.63
N ASP A 244 8.45 -19.04 -7.30
CA ASP A 244 8.59 -20.30 -6.56
C ASP A 244 7.54 -20.28 -5.44
N VAL A 245 6.78 -21.37 -5.32
CA VAL A 245 5.71 -21.51 -4.32
C VAL A 245 6.24 -21.55 -2.90
N ARG A 246 7.44 -22.10 -2.69
CA ARG A 246 8.04 -22.30 -1.37
C ARG A 246 8.45 -20.98 -0.71
N ARG A 247 8.61 -19.94 -1.52
CA ARG A 247 8.93 -18.57 -1.09
C ARG A 247 7.69 -17.74 -0.79
N ARG A 248 6.49 -18.27 -1.03
CA ARG A 248 5.26 -17.52 -0.83
C ARG A 248 4.92 -17.43 0.65
N PRO A 249 4.46 -16.26 1.15
CA PRO A 249 4.08 -16.10 2.55
C PRO A 249 3.11 -17.18 3.02
N TRP A 250 2.15 -17.56 2.16
CA TRP A 250 1.17 -18.61 2.44
C TRP A 250 1.81 -19.99 2.64
N TYR A 251 2.80 -20.35 1.82
CA TYR A 251 3.53 -21.61 1.98
C TYR A 251 4.36 -21.60 3.26
N ILE A 252 5.12 -20.52 3.51
CA ILE A 252 6.03 -20.42 4.66
C ILE A 252 5.28 -20.52 5.99
N GLN A 253 4.14 -19.84 6.10
CA GLN A 253 3.29 -19.85 7.29
C GLN A 253 2.66 -21.24 7.54
N GLY A 254 2.33 -21.98 6.48
CA GLY A 254 1.83 -23.35 6.60
C GLY A 254 2.93 -24.39 6.86
N ALA A 255 4.16 -24.14 6.41
CA ALA A 255 5.29 -25.07 6.49
C ALA A 255 6.03 -25.04 7.85
N SER A 256 5.99 -23.91 8.56
CA SER A 256 6.77 -23.74 9.80
C SER A 256 6.05 -22.88 10.85
N SER A 257 6.37 -23.10 12.12
CA SER A 257 5.94 -22.22 13.22
C SER A 257 6.83 -20.96 13.31
N PRO A 258 6.34 -19.85 13.91
CA PRO A 258 7.11 -18.60 14.06
C PRO A 258 8.49 -18.80 14.66
N LYS A 259 9.45 -17.93 14.31
CA LYS A 259 10.86 -18.10 14.71
C LYS A 259 11.55 -16.82 15.19
N ASP A 260 12.39 -16.99 16.20
CA ASP A 260 13.39 -16.04 16.69
C ASP A 260 14.76 -16.43 16.05
N MET A 261 15.17 -15.68 15.03
CA MET A 261 16.37 -15.94 14.23
C MET A 261 17.47 -14.91 14.51
N VAL A 262 18.70 -15.37 14.74
CA VAL A 262 19.90 -14.51 14.71
C VAL A 262 20.78 -14.92 13.54
N ILE A 263 21.03 -13.99 12.63
CA ILE A 263 21.94 -14.19 11.49
C ILE A 263 23.30 -13.62 11.87
N ILE A 264 24.33 -14.46 11.89
CA ILE A 264 25.72 -14.05 12.09
C ILE A 264 26.51 -14.20 10.78
N VAL A 265 27.17 -13.13 10.36
CA VAL A 265 27.91 -13.06 9.09
C VAL A 265 29.39 -12.86 9.38
N ASP A 266 30.22 -13.74 8.83
CA ASP A 266 31.67 -13.61 8.86
C ASP A 266 32.10 -12.43 7.97
N VAL A 267 32.80 -11.46 8.57
CA VAL A 267 33.39 -10.31 7.85
C VAL A 267 34.90 -10.26 8.03
N SER A 268 35.54 -11.41 8.22
CA SER A 268 37.00 -11.54 8.24
C SER A 268 37.64 -11.24 6.89
N GLY A 269 38.97 -11.12 6.85
CA GLY A 269 39.70 -10.84 5.62
C GLY A 269 39.58 -11.92 4.54
N SER A 270 39.28 -13.18 4.90
CA SER A 270 39.20 -14.31 3.95
C SER A 270 38.01 -14.20 3.01
N VAL A 271 36.88 -13.69 3.49
CA VAL A 271 35.64 -13.57 2.73
C VAL A 271 35.64 -12.40 1.73
N SER A 272 36.69 -11.59 1.69
CA SER A 272 36.80 -10.42 0.80
C SER A 272 36.62 -10.80 -0.68
N GLY A 273 35.81 -10.02 -1.42
CA GLY A 273 35.56 -10.24 -2.84
C GLY A 273 34.22 -10.90 -3.14
N LEU A 274 34.23 -11.95 -3.99
CA LEU A 274 33.00 -12.61 -4.47
C LEU A 274 32.22 -13.28 -3.33
N THR A 275 32.93 -13.90 -2.39
CA THR A 275 32.36 -14.59 -1.23
C THR A 275 31.50 -13.66 -0.37
N LEU A 276 32.02 -12.50 0.04
CA LEU A 276 31.24 -11.51 0.79
C LEU A 276 30.04 -11.00 -0.01
N LYS A 277 30.18 -10.82 -1.34
CA LYS A 277 29.06 -10.44 -2.21
C LYS A 277 27.96 -11.50 -2.19
N LEU A 278 28.32 -12.78 -2.31
CA LEU A 278 27.37 -13.90 -2.22
C LEU A 278 26.73 -13.99 -0.82
N MET A 279 27.49 -13.78 0.25
CA MET A 279 26.97 -13.76 1.62
C MET A 279 25.94 -12.65 1.81
N LYS A 280 26.25 -11.41 1.37
CA LYS A 280 25.32 -10.28 1.42
C LYS A 280 24.01 -10.61 0.69
N THR A 281 24.11 -11.13 -0.54
CA THR A 281 22.92 -11.55 -1.30
C THR A 281 22.16 -12.68 -0.59
N SER A 282 22.85 -13.66 -0.03
CA SER A 282 22.22 -14.78 0.69
C SER A 282 21.47 -14.32 1.94
N VAL A 283 22.03 -13.38 2.70
CA VAL A 283 21.36 -12.79 3.87
C VAL A 283 20.13 -11.98 3.44
N MET A 284 20.20 -11.21 2.36
CA MET A 284 19.04 -10.48 1.84
C MET A 284 17.92 -11.44 1.40
N GLU A 285 18.25 -12.52 0.69
CA GLU A 285 17.28 -13.55 0.29
C GLU A 285 16.74 -14.34 1.48
N MET A 286 17.54 -14.53 2.54
CA MET A 286 17.09 -15.17 3.78
C MET A 286 16.06 -14.29 4.52
N LEU A 287 16.29 -12.98 4.59
CA LEU A 287 15.34 -12.03 5.18
C LEU A 287 13.98 -12.07 4.45
N ASP A 288 13.96 -12.35 3.14
CA ASP A 288 12.72 -12.50 2.37
C ASP A 288 11.90 -13.74 2.76
N THR A 289 12.51 -14.73 3.40
CA THR A 289 11.80 -15.91 3.92
C THR A 289 11.12 -15.65 5.28
N LEU A 290 11.35 -14.49 5.88
CA LEU A 290 10.78 -14.13 7.18
C LEU A 290 9.42 -13.46 7.03
N SER A 291 8.48 -13.93 7.85
CA SER A 291 7.13 -13.39 8.00
C SER A 291 7.05 -12.35 9.12
N ASP A 292 5.94 -11.62 9.20
CA ASP A 292 5.74 -10.60 10.24
C ASP A 292 5.63 -11.17 11.66
N ASP A 293 5.33 -12.46 11.82
CA ASP A 293 5.33 -13.14 13.13
C ASP A 293 6.75 -13.51 13.61
N ASP A 294 7.73 -13.44 12.72
CA ASP A 294 9.12 -13.78 12.98
C ASP A 294 9.92 -12.60 13.53
N TYR A 295 10.96 -12.92 14.28
CA TYR A 295 11.85 -11.98 14.94
C TYR A 295 13.28 -12.21 14.49
N VAL A 296 13.97 -11.14 14.11
CA VAL A 296 15.31 -11.22 13.55
C VAL A 296 16.25 -10.17 14.10
N ASN A 297 17.52 -10.54 14.23
CA ASN A 297 18.63 -9.59 14.29
C ASN A 297 19.78 -10.11 13.42
N VAL A 298 20.53 -9.18 12.84
CA VAL A 298 21.68 -9.49 11.99
C VAL A 298 22.93 -8.90 12.63
N ALA A 299 23.92 -9.76 12.84
CA ALA A 299 25.21 -9.39 13.40
C ALA A 299 26.34 -9.75 12.44
N ARG A 300 27.40 -8.96 12.50
CA ARG A 300 28.66 -9.23 11.80
C ARG A 300 29.73 -9.56 12.82
N PHE A 301 30.61 -10.49 12.50
CA PHE A 301 31.73 -10.82 13.37
C PHE A 301 33.05 -10.94 12.62
N ASN A 302 34.11 -10.48 13.28
CA ASN A 302 35.50 -10.70 12.93
C ASN A 302 36.27 -11.05 14.21
N GLU A 303 37.09 -10.13 14.75
CA GLU A 303 37.69 -10.22 16.09
C GLU A 303 36.67 -9.96 17.21
N LYS A 304 35.58 -9.25 16.89
CA LYS A 304 34.46 -8.95 17.78
C LYS A 304 33.15 -9.12 17.02
N ALA A 305 32.06 -9.32 17.76
CA ALA A 305 30.72 -9.44 17.20
C ALA A 305 29.89 -8.20 17.55
N ASP A 306 29.36 -7.55 16.52
CA ASP A 306 28.53 -6.35 16.64
C ASP A 306 27.25 -6.50 15.81
N ALA A 307 26.15 -5.93 16.28
CA ALA A 307 24.93 -5.81 15.46
C ALA A 307 25.20 -4.95 14.22
N VAL A 308 24.68 -5.35 13.06
CA VAL A 308 24.85 -4.61 11.80
C VAL A 308 24.15 -3.25 11.87
N VAL A 309 23.01 -3.20 12.55
CA VAL A 309 22.25 -1.98 12.83
C VAL A 309 22.45 -1.61 14.31
N PRO A 310 23.14 -0.51 14.65
CA PRO A 310 23.52 -0.19 16.03
C PRO A 310 22.35 -0.03 17.01
N CYS A 311 21.16 0.38 16.54
CA CYS A 311 19.98 0.54 17.39
C CYS A 311 19.18 -0.74 17.61
N PHE A 312 19.29 -1.76 16.76
CA PHE A 312 18.66 -3.06 16.99
C PHE A 312 19.47 -3.86 18.01
N ARG A 313 19.44 -3.42 19.27
CA ARG A 313 20.14 -4.06 20.40
C ARG A 313 19.54 -5.40 20.80
N THR A 314 18.28 -5.64 20.43
CA THR A 314 17.52 -6.87 20.66
C THR A 314 16.94 -7.35 19.33
N LEU A 315 16.35 -8.55 19.32
CA LEU A 315 15.54 -8.99 18.19
C LEU A 315 14.41 -7.99 17.90
N VAL A 316 14.16 -7.75 16.61
CA VAL A 316 13.03 -6.94 16.15
C VAL A 316 12.14 -7.76 15.24
N GLN A 317 10.88 -7.34 15.13
CA GLN A 317 9.93 -7.97 14.22
C GLN A 317 10.44 -7.87 12.77
N ALA A 318 10.32 -8.95 12.01
CA ALA A 318 10.71 -9.01 10.60
C ALA A 318 9.65 -8.40 9.66
N ASN A 319 9.15 -7.21 10.01
CA ASN A 319 8.23 -6.45 9.17
C ASN A 319 8.93 -5.88 7.92
N VAL A 320 8.16 -5.42 6.94
CA VAL A 320 8.70 -4.89 5.66
C VAL A 320 9.70 -3.73 5.89
N ARG A 321 9.42 -2.82 6.84
CA ARG A 321 10.31 -1.68 7.19
C ARG A 321 11.66 -2.14 7.75
N ASN A 322 11.64 -2.95 8.82
CA ASN A 322 12.84 -3.44 9.49
C ASN A 322 13.68 -4.32 8.56
N LYS A 323 13.05 -5.17 7.74
CA LYS A 323 13.75 -5.95 6.71
C LYS A 323 14.48 -5.07 5.72
N LYS A 324 13.87 -3.97 5.26
CA LYS A 324 14.51 -3.01 4.37
C LYS A 324 15.74 -2.36 5.02
N ILE A 325 15.61 -1.91 6.27
CA ILE A 325 16.73 -1.34 7.05
C ILE A 325 17.89 -2.35 7.16
N PHE A 326 17.58 -3.62 7.47
CA PHE A 326 18.60 -4.67 7.51
C PHE A 326 19.27 -4.88 6.14
N LYS A 327 18.51 -4.96 5.04
CA LYS A 327 19.05 -5.14 3.69
C LYS A 327 20.02 -4.01 3.31
N GLU A 328 19.65 -2.76 3.59
CA GLU A 328 20.50 -1.59 3.34
C GLU A 328 21.79 -1.64 4.16
N ALA A 329 21.70 -1.96 5.46
CA ALA A 329 22.88 -2.05 6.32
C ALA A 329 23.80 -3.24 5.94
N VAL A 330 23.22 -4.37 5.51
CA VAL A 330 23.95 -5.56 5.01
C VAL A 330 24.78 -5.23 3.77
N MET A 331 24.24 -4.41 2.85
CA MET A 331 24.94 -3.99 1.64
C MET A 331 26.22 -3.20 1.93
N HIS A 332 26.25 -2.42 3.01
CA HIS A 332 27.39 -1.59 3.41
C HIS A 332 28.48 -2.34 4.21
N MET A 333 28.31 -3.64 4.50
CA MET A 333 29.34 -4.39 5.24
C MET A 333 30.66 -4.49 4.48
N GLN A 334 31.79 -4.45 5.19
CA GLN A 334 33.14 -4.56 4.63
C GLN A 334 33.94 -5.63 5.37
N ALA A 335 34.70 -6.43 4.63
CA ALA A 335 35.56 -7.48 5.17
C ALA A 335 36.87 -6.90 5.73
N LYS A 336 37.17 -7.17 7.00
CA LYS A 336 38.43 -6.79 7.68
C LYS A 336 38.65 -7.61 8.95
N GLY A 337 39.91 -7.95 9.23
CA GLY A 337 40.34 -8.58 10.49
C GLY A 337 40.42 -10.10 10.40
N THR A 338 40.64 -10.75 11.55
CA THR A 338 40.66 -12.21 11.67
C THR A 338 39.31 -12.77 12.12
N THR A 339 39.12 -14.08 11.99
CA THR A 339 37.86 -14.77 12.32
C THR A 339 37.87 -15.28 13.76
N ASP A 340 36.86 -14.92 14.55
CA ASP A 340 36.60 -15.51 15.87
C ASP A 340 35.15 -15.98 16.02
N TYR A 341 34.95 -17.31 15.90
CA TYR A 341 33.63 -17.93 16.05
C TYR A 341 33.07 -17.82 17.47
N LYS A 342 33.94 -17.76 18.50
CA LYS A 342 33.49 -17.73 19.89
C LYS A 342 32.78 -16.43 20.20
N SER A 343 33.33 -15.30 19.75
CA SER A 343 32.70 -14.00 19.87
C SER A 343 31.36 -13.95 19.14
N GLY A 344 31.29 -14.46 17.90
CA GLY A 344 30.06 -14.52 17.11
C GLY A 344 28.94 -15.32 17.80
N PHE A 345 29.23 -16.55 18.24
CA PHE A 345 28.23 -17.38 18.93
C PHE A 345 27.86 -16.85 20.31
N THR A 346 28.80 -16.27 21.06
CA THR A 346 28.50 -15.66 22.37
C THR A 346 27.49 -14.53 22.22
N PHE A 347 27.69 -13.63 21.24
CA PHE A 347 26.74 -12.57 20.92
C PHE A 347 25.37 -13.15 20.55
N ALA A 348 25.32 -14.16 19.68
CA ALA A 348 24.07 -14.75 19.24
C ALA A 348 23.28 -15.40 20.39
N PHE A 349 23.94 -16.12 21.30
CA PHE A 349 23.30 -16.69 22.48
C PHE A 349 22.82 -15.63 23.46
N GLU A 350 23.59 -14.56 23.67
CA GLU A 350 23.15 -13.44 24.50
C GLU A 350 21.91 -12.75 23.93
N GLN A 351 21.83 -12.58 22.60
CA GLN A 351 20.63 -12.06 21.94
C GLN A 351 19.43 -13.01 22.06
N LEU A 352 19.66 -14.32 22.01
CA LEU A 352 18.59 -15.33 22.04
C LEU A 352 18.09 -15.64 23.45
N LEU A 353 18.95 -15.66 24.45
CA LEU A 353 18.64 -16.16 25.79
C LEU A 353 18.36 -15.05 26.81
N ASN A 354 18.79 -13.81 26.57
CA ASN A 354 18.58 -12.73 27.52
C ASN A 354 17.11 -12.30 27.51
N GLU A 355 16.42 -12.51 28.62
CA GLU A 355 15.01 -12.13 28.83
C GLU A 355 14.91 -10.61 29.07
N THR A 356 15.13 -9.83 28.01
CA THR A 356 14.72 -8.42 28.02
C THR A 356 13.21 -8.33 27.89
N SER A 357 12.59 -7.26 28.38
CA SER A 357 11.15 -6.99 28.24
C SER A 357 10.70 -6.73 26.78
N ALA A 358 11.54 -7.04 25.80
CA ALA A 358 11.26 -6.84 24.39
C ALA A 358 10.28 -7.92 23.87
N PRO A 359 9.37 -7.58 22.94
CA PRO A 359 8.49 -8.57 22.31
C PRO A 359 9.31 -9.56 21.49
N ARG A 360 8.90 -10.84 21.47
CA ARG A 360 9.56 -11.95 20.74
C ARG A 360 8.52 -12.93 20.22
N ALA A 361 8.91 -13.83 19.31
CA ALA A 361 8.05 -14.94 18.91
C ALA A 361 8.00 -16.02 20.01
N ASN A 362 9.14 -16.26 20.68
CA ASN A 362 9.32 -17.26 21.74
C ASN A 362 8.88 -18.67 21.34
N CYS A 363 9.17 -19.04 20.09
CA CYS A 363 8.89 -20.33 19.49
C CYS A 363 10.21 -20.97 19.02
N ASN A 364 10.42 -21.15 17.71
CA ASN A 364 11.66 -21.70 17.19
C ASN A 364 12.84 -20.73 17.42
N LYS A 365 13.86 -21.15 18.17
CA LYS A 365 15.08 -20.35 18.40
C LYS A 365 16.21 -20.88 17.53
N MET A 366 16.80 -20.02 16.70
CA MET A 366 17.82 -20.46 15.76
C MET A 366 18.91 -19.43 15.48
N ILE A 367 20.10 -19.95 15.19
CA ILE A 367 21.26 -19.18 14.75
C ILE A 367 21.63 -19.65 13.35
N MET A 368 21.80 -18.70 12.42
CA MET A 368 22.29 -18.97 11.07
C MET A 368 23.65 -18.32 10.88
N MET A 369 24.65 -19.10 10.52
CA MET A 369 26.03 -18.63 10.34
C MET A 369 26.44 -18.71 8.87
N PHE A 370 26.88 -17.58 8.31
CA PHE A 370 27.44 -17.49 6.95
C PHE A 370 28.96 -17.27 7.02
N THR A 371 29.74 -18.19 6.46
CA THR A 371 31.22 -18.15 6.45
C THR A 371 31.75 -18.92 5.23
N ASP A 372 33.03 -18.77 4.91
CA ASP A 372 33.73 -19.47 3.83
C ASP A 372 34.51 -20.70 4.32
N GLY A 373 34.35 -21.10 5.57
CA GLY A 373 35.07 -22.22 6.18
C GLY A 373 35.76 -21.79 7.46
N GLY A 374 36.22 -22.77 8.25
CA GLY A 374 36.89 -22.47 9.50
C GLY A 374 37.56 -23.66 10.13
N GLU A 375 38.52 -23.38 11.02
CA GLU A 375 39.32 -24.39 11.71
C GLU A 375 38.79 -24.73 13.11
N ASP A 376 38.13 -23.77 13.78
CA ASP A 376 37.60 -23.95 15.14
C ASP A 376 36.15 -24.44 15.14
N ARG A 377 35.80 -25.28 16.12
CA ARG A 377 34.45 -25.80 16.35
C ARG A 377 33.68 -25.04 17.44
N ALA A 378 34.37 -24.18 18.21
CA ALA A 378 33.78 -23.40 19.32
C ALA A 378 32.94 -24.25 20.31
N GLN A 379 33.39 -25.48 20.58
CA GLN A 379 32.67 -26.47 21.39
C GLN A 379 32.35 -25.96 22.81
N ASP A 380 33.26 -25.20 23.40
CA ASP A 380 33.14 -24.60 24.73
C ASP A 380 31.92 -23.68 24.87
N ILE A 381 31.55 -22.97 23.80
CA ILE A 381 30.37 -22.09 23.79
C ILE A 381 29.08 -22.90 23.80
N PHE A 382 29.00 -23.97 23.00
CA PHE A 382 27.81 -24.83 22.94
C PHE A 382 27.59 -25.62 24.21
N GLU A 383 28.66 -26.09 24.84
CA GLU A 383 28.63 -26.75 26.16
C GLU A 383 28.09 -25.81 27.25
N LYS A 384 28.43 -24.52 27.18
CA LYS A 384 27.99 -23.52 28.16
C LYS A 384 26.53 -23.08 27.95
N TYR A 385 26.12 -22.81 26.71
CA TYR A 385 24.84 -22.14 26.44
C TYR A 385 23.71 -23.06 25.97
N ASN A 386 24.00 -24.15 25.24
CA ASN A 386 22.96 -24.93 24.55
C ASN A 386 22.83 -26.39 25.05
N TRP A 387 23.91 -27.00 25.53
CA TRP A 387 23.91 -28.41 25.95
C TRP A 387 23.54 -28.57 27.44
N PRO A 388 22.83 -29.64 27.83
CA PRO A 388 22.47 -30.82 27.04
C PRO A 388 21.12 -30.74 26.29
N ASN A 389 20.28 -29.73 26.57
CA ASN A 389 18.89 -29.69 26.08
C ASN A 389 18.75 -29.35 24.59
N LYS A 390 19.75 -28.69 24.00
CA LYS A 390 19.81 -28.29 22.57
C LYS A 390 18.53 -27.57 22.12
N THR A 391 18.17 -26.51 22.85
CA THR A 391 16.97 -25.71 22.59
C THR A 391 17.14 -24.79 21.38
N VAL A 392 18.38 -24.37 21.08
CA VAL A 392 18.69 -23.51 19.93
C VAL A 392 19.21 -24.38 18.78
N ARG A 393 18.63 -24.22 17.60
CA ARG A 393 19.09 -24.87 16.36
C ARG A 393 20.17 -24.02 15.69
N VAL A 394 21.22 -24.64 15.18
CA VAL A 394 22.34 -23.92 14.53
C VAL A 394 22.51 -24.40 13.10
N PHE A 395 22.34 -23.48 12.15
CA PHE A 395 22.52 -23.72 10.73
C PHE A 395 23.80 -23.06 10.25
N THR A 396 24.58 -23.77 9.44
CA THR A 396 25.85 -23.30 8.91
C THR A 396 25.82 -23.28 7.38
N PHE A 397 26.22 -22.15 6.80
CA PHE A 397 26.26 -21.92 5.36
C PHE A 397 27.71 -21.68 4.94
N SER A 398 28.23 -22.59 4.10
CA SER A 398 29.52 -22.41 3.41
C SER A 398 29.26 -21.67 2.11
N VAL A 399 29.84 -20.49 1.94
CA VAL A 399 29.54 -19.61 0.80
C VAL A 399 30.76 -19.35 -0.08
N GLY A 400 30.56 -19.41 -1.39
CA GLY A 400 31.59 -19.19 -2.39
C GLY A 400 32.39 -20.44 -2.71
N GLN A 401 33.23 -20.33 -3.74
CA GLN A 401 34.21 -21.38 -4.06
C GLN A 401 35.50 -21.08 -3.30
N HIS A 402 35.82 -21.93 -2.34
CA HIS A 402 36.98 -21.79 -1.48
C HIS A 402 37.62 -23.15 -1.18
N ASN A 403 38.87 -23.12 -0.72
CA ASN A 403 39.63 -24.31 -0.34
C ASN A 403 39.72 -24.51 1.19
N TYR A 404 38.99 -23.71 1.98
CA TYR A 404 38.97 -23.85 3.44
C TYR A 404 38.18 -25.09 3.88
N ASP A 405 38.51 -25.59 5.08
CA ASP A 405 37.84 -26.77 5.65
C ASP A 405 36.41 -26.44 6.10
N VAL A 406 35.46 -27.26 5.64
CA VAL A 406 34.03 -27.17 5.98
C VAL A 406 33.62 -28.15 7.07
N THR A 407 34.52 -29.08 7.44
CA THR A 407 34.24 -30.14 8.43
C THR A 407 33.80 -29.57 9.79
N PRO A 408 34.40 -28.49 10.31
CA PRO A 408 33.92 -27.86 11.55
C PRO A 408 32.51 -27.30 11.44
N LEU A 409 32.13 -26.71 10.30
CA LEU A 409 30.79 -26.16 10.08
C LEU A 409 29.73 -27.26 10.05
N GLN A 410 30.03 -28.38 9.39
CA GLN A 410 29.17 -29.57 9.38
C GLN A 410 28.99 -30.10 10.80
N TRP A 411 30.09 -30.20 11.57
CA TRP A 411 30.03 -30.65 12.95
C TRP A 411 29.15 -29.75 13.82
N ILE A 412 29.28 -28.41 13.70
CA ILE A 412 28.46 -27.46 14.45
C ILE A 412 26.97 -27.65 14.16
N ALA A 413 26.59 -27.80 12.88
CA ALA A 413 25.20 -28.03 12.48
C ALA A 413 24.65 -29.36 13.03
N CYS A 414 25.37 -30.46 12.82
CA CYS A 414 24.96 -31.79 13.28
C CYS A 414 24.85 -31.86 14.82
N ALA A 415 25.76 -31.21 15.54
CA ALA A 415 25.77 -31.27 17.01
C ALA A 415 24.57 -30.53 17.64
N ASN A 416 24.00 -29.55 16.94
CA ASN A 416 22.96 -28.65 17.44
C ASN A 416 21.60 -28.78 16.70
N LYS A 417 21.27 -29.97 16.19
CA LYS A 417 19.97 -30.26 15.51
C LYS A 417 19.64 -29.31 14.35
N GLY A 418 20.65 -28.75 13.68
CA GLY A 418 20.48 -27.92 12.51
C GLY A 418 20.85 -28.65 11.23
N TYR A 419 21.26 -27.88 10.22
CA TYR A 419 21.58 -28.40 8.90
C TYR A 419 22.69 -27.58 8.25
N TYR A 420 23.49 -28.24 7.41
CA TYR A 420 24.59 -27.64 6.67
C TYR A 420 24.18 -27.38 5.21
N PHE A 421 24.49 -26.19 4.71
CA PHE A 421 24.21 -25.76 3.34
C PHE A 421 25.47 -25.24 2.64
N GLU A 422 25.57 -25.46 1.34
CA GLU A 422 26.68 -24.98 0.51
C GLU A 422 26.16 -24.10 -0.64
N ILE A 423 26.65 -22.86 -0.73
CA ILE A 423 26.22 -21.86 -1.71
C ILE A 423 27.42 -21.48 -2.59
N PRO A 424 27.66 -22.21 -3.69
CA PRO A 424 28.80 -21.93 -4.58
C PRO A 424 28.56 -20.74 -5.52
N SER A 425 27.30 -20.41 -5.82
CA SER A 425 26.93 -19.42 -6.84
C SER A 425 25.59 -18.73 -6.53
N ILE A 426 25.27 -17.67 -7.28
CA ILE A 426 24.02 -16.91 -7.14
C ILE A 426 22.78 -17.79 -7.40
N GLY A 427 22.84 -18.69 -8.38
CA GLY A 427 21.74 -19.61 -8.69
C GLY A 427 21.40 -20.56 -7.54
N ALA A 428 22.40 -20.96 -6.75
CA ALA A 428 22.22 -21.83 -5.59
C ALA A 428 21.63 -21.11 -4.36
N ILE A 429 21.71 -19.77 -4.30
CA ILE A 429 21.21 -19.00 -3.15
C ILE A 429 19.72 -19.28 -2.96
N ARG A 430 18.91 -19.17 -4.02
CA ARG A 430 17.46 -19.25 -3.94
C ARG A 430 16.94 -20.58 -3.37
N ILE A 431 17.62 -21.69 -3.66
CA ILE A 431 17.21 -23.02 -3.22
C ILE A 431 17.66 -23.27 -1.77
N ASN A 432 18.92 -22.94 -1.46
CA ASN A 432 19.48 -23.24 -0.15
C ASN A 432 18.95 -22.32 0.96
N THR A 433 18.54 -21.09 0.65
CA THR A 433 18.01 -20.16 1.66
C THR A 433 16.59 -20.50 2.11
N GLN A 434 15.91 -21.47 1.49
CA GLN A 434 14.54 -21.89 1.86
C GLN A 434 14.46 -23.30 2.48
N GLU A 435 15.40 -24.20 2.15
CA GLU A 435 15.40 -25.59 2.61
C GLU A 435 15.44 -25.76 4.14
N TYR A 436 15.87 -24.74 4.89
CA TYR A 436 15.84 -24.81 6.36
C TYR A 436 14.42 -24.99 6.92
N LEU A 437 13.37 -24.60 6.18
CA LEU A 437 11.97 -24.79 6.57
C LEU A 437 11.61 -26.27 6.73
N ASP A 438 12.21 -27.16 5.92
CA ASP A 438 11.98 -28.60 6.02
C ASP A 438 12.47 -29.16 7.36
N VAL A 439 13.52 -28.58 7.93
CA VAL A 439 14.05 -28.94 9.25
C VAL A 439 13.14 -28.42 10.36
N LEU A 440 12.63 -27.19 10.22
CA LEU A 440 11.69 -26.58 11.17
C LEU A 440 10.30 -27.25 11.14
N GLY A 441 9.93 -27.88 10.03
CA GLY A 441 8.67 -28.63 9.89
C GLY A 441 8.64 -29.96 10.63
N ARG A 442 9.80 -30.56 10.98
CA ARG A 442 9.86 -31.92 11.58
C ARG A 442 9.05 -32.06 12.88
N PRO A 443 9.17 -31.16 13.88
CA PRO A 443 8.38 -31.24 15.11
C PRO A 443 6.87 -31.07 14.86
N MET A 444 6.51 -30.29 13.84
CA MET A 444 5.12 -30.04 13.44
C MET A 444 4.48 -31.30 12.85
N VAL A 445 5.20 -32.02 11.96
CA VAL A 445 4.75 -33.31 11.42
C VAL A 445 4.52 -34.33 12.54
N LEU A 446 5.43 -34.40 13.51
CA LEU A 446 5.33 -35.32 14.65
C LEU A 446 4.19 -34.98 15.64
N ALA A 447 3.71 -33.73 15.64
CA ALA A 447 2.53 -33.35 16.42
C ALA A 447 1.22 -33.89 15.81
N GLY A 448 1.26 -34.39 14.57
CA GLY A 448 0.16 -35.05 13.88
C GLY A 448 -1.08 -34.15 13.76
N PRO A 449 -2.28 -34.62 14.12
CA PRO A 449 -3.51 -33.85 13.91
C PRO A 449 -3.59 -32.54 14.70
N LYS A 450 -2.77 -32.36 15.75
CA LYS A 450 -2.73 -31.09 16.50
C LYS A 450 -2.12 -29.94 15.70
N ALA A 451 -1.21 -30.24 14.79
CA ALA A 451 -0.55 -29.27 13.92
C ALA A 451 -1.37 -28.92 12.66
N LYS A 452 -2.43 -29.70 12.39
CA LYS A 452 -3.35 -29.51 11.26
C LYS A 452 -4.37 -28.42 11.56
N GLN A 453 -3.89 -27.20 11.70
CA GLN A 453 -4.73 -26.01 11.91
C GLN A 453 -4.67 -25.14 10.66
N VAL A 454 -5.82 -24.55 10.31
CA VAL A 454 -5.88 -23.62 9.19
C VAL A 454 -5.38 -22.26 9.66
N LEU A 455 -4.32 -21.78 9.02
CA LEU A 455 -3.76 -20.47 9.24
C LEU A 455 -4.19 -19.56 8.09
N TRP A 456 -4.50 -18.31 8.41
CA TRP A 456 -4.84 -17.32 7.40
C TRP A 456 -3.68 -16.35 7.24
N THR A 457 -3.36 -16.05 6.00
CA THR A 457 -2.25 -15.15 5.67
C THR A 457 -2.61 -13.68 5.83
N ASN A 458 -1.58 -12.84 5.85
CA ASN A 458 -1.73 -11.41 5.58
C ASN A 458 -2.26 -11.19 4.15
N VAL A 459 -2.80 -9.99 3.89
CA VAL A 459 -3.26 -9.61 2.55
C VAL A 459 -2.07 -9.54 1.61
N TYR A 460 -2.17 -10.13 0.44
CA TYR A 460 -1.15 -10.02 -0.60
C TYR A 460 -1.79 -9.97 -1.99
N GLN A 461 -1.00 -9.58 -2.99
CA GLN A 461 -1.44 -9.53 -4.39
C GLN A 461 -1.32 -10.91 -5.03
N ASP A 462 -2.43 -11.45 -5.54
CA ASP A 462 -2.45 -12.73 -6.25
C ASP A 462 -1.55 -12.71 -7.50
N ALA A 463 -0.84 -13.81 -7.72
CA ALA A 463 0.05 -14.01 -8.86
C ALA A 463 -0.73 -14.18 -10.18
N LEU A 464 -1.94 -14.73 -10.14
CA LEU A 464 -2.78 -14.94 -11.32
C LEU A 464 -3.62 -13.71 -11.69
N GLY A 465 -3.65 -12.66 -10.86
CA GLY A 465 -4.31 -11.39 -11.17
C GLY A 465 -5.71 -11.21 -10.59
N LEU A 466 -6.13 -12.03 -9.62
CA LEU A 466 -7.42 -11.88 -8.93
C LEU A 466 -7.54 -10.53 -8.18
N GLY A 467 -6.40 -10.02 -7.70
CA GLY A 467 -6.28 -8.79 -6.90
C GLY A 467 -5.71 -9.08 -5.51
N LEU A 468 -6.17 -8.31 -4.51
CA LEU A 468 -5.83 -8.56 -3.11
C LEU A 468 -6.59 -9.79 -2.59
N VAL A 469 -5.84 -10.73 -2.02
CA VAL A 469 -6.35 -12.01 -1.49
C VAL A 469 -5.79 -12.30 -0.10
N ILE A 470 -6.50 -13.17 0.62
CA ILE A 470 -5.94 -13.95 1.73
C ILE A 470 -6.07 -15.43 1.39
N THR A 471 -5.15 -16.22 1.92
CA THR A 471 -5.13 -17.67 1.67
C THR A 471 -5.24 -18.40 3.00
N GLY A 472 -6.18 -19.33 3.05
CA GLY A 472 -6.22 -20.31 4.14
C GLY A 472 -5.25 -21.42 3.81
N THR A 473 -4.31 -21.70 4.70
CA THR A 473 -3.22 -22.65 4.47
C THR A 473 -3.26 -23.80 5.45
N MET A 474 -2.88 -24.98 4.96
CA MET A 474 -2.86 -26.21 5.76
C MET A 474 -1.71 -27.11 5.28
N PRO A 475 -0.82 -27.56 6.18
CA PRO A 475 0.25 -28.47 5.79
C PRO A 475 -0.27 -29.87 5.48
N VAL A 476 0.36 -30.52 4.50
CA VAL A 476 0.11 -31.91 4.11
C VAL A 476 1.31 -32.76 4.55
N PHE A 477 1.08 -33.81 5.33
CA PHE A 477 2.17 -34.61 5.90
C PHE A 477 2.45 -35.87 5.09
N ASN A 478 3.72 -36.28 5.03
CA ASN A 478 4.05 -37.57 4.47
C ASN A 478 3.83 -38.68 5.49
N LEU A 479 2.77 -39.48 5.30
CA LEU A 479 2.39 -40.57 6.22
C LEU A 479 3.01 -41.92 5.87
N THR A 480 3.86 -41.99 4.84
CA THR A 480 4.55 -43.24 4.48
C THR A 480 5.49 -43.69 5.61
N ALA A 481 5.45 -44.99 5.91
CA ALA A 481 6.28 -45.60 6.94
C ALA A 481 7.47 -46.31 6.28
N ASP A 482 8.70 -45.88 6.59
CA ASP A 482 9.88 -46.64 6.21
C ASP A 482 9.96 -47.96 6.99
N THR A 483 10.33 -49.03 6.30
CA THR A 483 10.43 -50.41 6.83
C THR A 483 11.40 -50.57 8.01
N VAL A 484 12.15 -49.52 8.37
CA VAL A 484 13.20 -49.49 9.40
C VAL A 484 12.81 -48.68 10.65
N SER A 485 11.53 -48.33 10.84
CA SER A 485 10.92 -47.80 12.10
C SER A 485 10.88 -46.29 12.36
N SER A 486 11.12 -45.43 11.37
CA SER A 486 10.82 -43.99 11.48
C SER A 486 9.73 -43.57 10.50
N GLN A 487 8.67 -42.93 10.99
CA GLN A 487 7.74 -42.17 10.14
C GLN A 487 8.52 -41.05 9.43
N ASN A 488 8.18 -40.78 8.17
CA ASN A 488 8.75 -39.65 7.44
C ASN A 488 8.39 -38.34 8.15
N GLN A 489 9.40 -37.49 8.41
CA GLN A 489 9.28 -36.27 9.22
C GLN A 489 9.19 -35.00 8.37
N LEU A 490 8.92 -35.13 7.08
CA LEU A 490 8.82 -34.02 6.14
C LEU A 490 7.36 -33.81 5.73
N ILE A 491 7.06 -32.56 5.37
CA ILE A 491 5.80 -32.21 4.73
C ILE A 491 5.88 -32.60 3.24
N LEU A 492 4.76 -33.00 2.64
CA LEU A 492 4.64 -33.14 1.20
C LEU A 492 4.53 -31.78 0.51
N GLY A 493 3.95 -30.83 1.24
CA GLY A 493 3.66 -29.49 0.73
C GLY A 493 2.61 -28.81 1.59
N VAL A 494 2.08 -27.71 1.07
CA VAL A 494 1.04 -26.90 1.71
C VAL A 494 -0.14 -26.76 0.75
N MET A 495 -1.34 -27.03 1.24
CA MET A 495 -2.58 -26.73 0.54
C MET A 495 -3.00 -25.29 0.84
N GLY A 496 -3.51 -24.59 -0.16
CA GLY A 496 -4.01 -23.24 -0.08
C GLY A 496 -5.38 -23.10 -0.74
N VAL A 497 -6.25 -22.29 -0.15
CA VAL A 497 -7.50 -21.83 -0.79
C VAL A 497 -7.59 -20.32 -0.64
N ASP A 498 -7.74 -19.63 -1.78
CA ASP A 498 -7.79 -18.18 -1.82
C ASP A 498 -9.20 -17.64 -1.54
N ILE A 499 -9.23 -16.47 -0.89
CA ILE A 499 -10.41 -15.65 -0.70
C ILE A 499 -10.09 -14.24 -1.18
N ALA A 500 -10.82 -13.78 -2.18
CA ALA A 500 -10.70 -12.40 -2.64
C ALA A 500 -11.25 -11.44 -1.58
N ILE A 501 -10.54 -10.35 -1.31
CA ILE A 501 -11.02 -9.31 -0.38
C ILE A 501 -12.37 -8.72 -0.84
N ASN A 502 -12.62 -8.69 -2.16
CA ASN A 502 -13.90 -8.27 -2.71
C ASN A 502 -15.07 -9.18 -2.27
N GLU A 503 -14.84 -10.47 -2.04
CA GLU A 503 -15.87 -11.38 -1.54
C GLU A 503 -16.25 -11.06 -0.08
N ILE A 504 -15.25 -10.71 0.74
CA ILE A 504 -15.47 -10.24 2.12
C ILE A 504 -16.20 -8.90 2.09
N LYS A 505 -15.82 -7.97 1.20
CA LYS A 505 -16.52 -6.68 1.00
C LYS A 505 -17.98 -6.88 0.62
N LYS A 506 -18.33 -7.86 -0.21
CA LYS A 506 -19.73 -8.17 -0.56
C LYS A 506 -20.58 -8.61 0.64
N LYS A 507 -19.96 -9.10 1.74
CA LYS A 507 -20.68 -9.43 2.98
C LYS A 507 -20.90 -8.22 3.89
N THR A 508 -20.23 -7.09 3.64
CA THR A 508 -20.39 -5.88 4.45
C THR A 508 -21.46 -4.95 3.84
N PRO A 509 -22.43 -4.45 4.62
CA PRO A 509 -23.55 -3.68 4.09
C PRO A 509 -23.18 -2.22 3.86
N THR A 510 -22.25 -1.92 2.95
CA THR A 510 -21.70 -0.57 2.70
C THR A 510 -22.79 0.50 2.53
N TYR A 511 -23.75 0.27 1.65
CA TYR A 511 -24.81 1.24 1.32
C TYR A 511 -25.79 1.53 2.46
N ARG A 512 -25.89 0.65 3.47
CA ARG A 512 -26.73 0.90 4.65
C ARG A 512 -26.06 1.80 5.68
N LEU A 513 -24.73 1.91 5.65
CA LEU A 513 -23.93 2.67 6.61
C LEU A 513 -23.81 4.16 6.23
N GLY A 514 -24.12 4.50 4.96
CA GLY A 514 -23.92 5.82 4.36
C GLY A 514 -22.45 6.09 4.00
N ALA A 515 -22.18 7.19 3.29
CA ALA A 515 -20.87 7.48 2.70
C ALA A 515 -19.68 7.47 3.68
N ASN A 516 -19.89 7.93 4.91
CA ASN A 516 -18.84 8.04 5.93
C ASN A 516 -18.81 6.85 6.91
N GLY A 517 -19.71 5.88 6.73
CA GLY A 517 -19.74 4.65 7.50
C GLY A 517 -18.97 3.54 6.79
N TYR A 518 -18.10 2.83 7.50
CA TYR A 518 -17.32 1.73 6.91
C TYR A 518 -17.02 0.64 7.91
N THR A 519 -16.83 -0.56 7.39
CA THR A 519 -16.33 -1.72 8.15
C THR A 519 -14.83 -1.86 7.91
N PHE A 520 -14.12 -2.25 8.95
CA PHE A 520 -12.71 -2.63 8.85
C PHE A 520 -12.47 -3.93 9.61
N ALA A 521 -11.44 -4.67 9.25
CA ALA A 521 -11.07 -5.89 9.95
C ALA A 521 -9.58 -5.84 10.25
N ILE A 522 -9.19 -6.31 11.44
CA ILE A 522 -7.79 -6.37 11.86
C ILE A 522 -7.40 -7.80 12.23
N ASP A 523 -6.12 -8.08 12.06
CA ASP A 523 -5.45 -9.30 12.52
C ASP A 523 -4.90 -9.11 13.97
N PRO A 524 -4.34 -10.16 14.60
CA PRO A 524 -3.78 -10.06 15.95
C PRO A 524 -2.44 -9.30 16.01
N ASN A 525 -1.85 -8.97 14.86
CA ASN A 525 -0.68 -8.07 14.74
C ASN A 525 -1.10 -6.59 14.65
N GLY A 526 -2.37 -6.31 14.34
CA GLY A 526 -2.96 -4.98 14.12
C GLY A 526 -2.99 -4.53 12.66
N TYR A 527 -2.59 -5.39 11.71
CA TYR A 527 -2.71 -5.13 10.28
C TYR A 527 -4.16 -5.20 9.82
N VAL A 528 -4.50 -4.32 8.87
CA VAL A 528 -5.86 -4.26 8.31
C VAL A 528 -6.04 -5.30 7.22
N LEU A 529 -7.01 -6.19 7.40
CA LEU A 529 -7.49 -7.12 6.38
C LEU A 529 -8.42 -6.40 5.40
N LEU A 530 -9.26 -5.51 5.94
CA LEU A 530 -10.25 -4.74 5.20
C LEU A 530 -10.20 -3.30 5.70
N HIS A 531 -10.01 -2.33 4.80
CA HIS A 531 -10.13 -0.92 5.11
C HIS A 531 -10.39 -0.12 3.81
N PRO A 532 -11.14 1.00 3.83
CA PRO A 532 -11.30 1.86 2.65
C PRO A 532 -9.98 2.41 2.09
N ASN A 533 -9.01 2.68 2.96
CA ASN A 533 -7.69 3.20 2.55
C ASN A 533 -6.71 2.11 2.12
N LEU A 534 -7.07 0.82 2.18
CA LEU A 534 -6.21 -0.26 1.70
C LEU A 534 -6.31 -0.35 0.17
N ARG A 535 -5.26 0.09 -0.53
CA ARG A 535 -5.17 0.14 -2.00
C ARG A 535 -4.30 -0.98 -2.57
N PRO A 536 -4.57 -1.49 -3.79
CA PRO A 536 -3.80 -2.55 -4.44
C PRO A 536 -2.50 -2.05 -5.13
N LYS A 537 -1.95 -0.90 -4.74
CA LYS A 537 -0.86 -0.19 -5.47
C LYS A 537 0.54 -0.83 -5.33
N ILE A 538 0.66 -2.16 -5.26
CA ILE A 538 1.96 -2.82 -5.13
C ILE A 538 2.46 -3.34 -6.47
N ILE A 539 3.65 -2.87 -6.87
CA ILE A 539 4.36 -3.27 -8.09
C ILE A 539 5.02 -4.67 -7.92
N ASN A 540 5.30 -5.08 -6.67
CA ASN A 540 5.97 -6.33 -6.35
C ASN A 540 5.05 -7.36 -5.65
N PHE A 541 4.62 -8.39 -6.38
CA PHE A 541 3.79 -9.49 -5.88
C PHE A 541 4.49 -10.42 -4.86
N ARG A 542 5.77 -10.18 -4.50
CA ARG A 542 6.51 -11.00 -3.52
C ARG A 542 6.27 -10.58 -2.08
N GLU A 543 6.04 -9.29 -1.84
CA GLU A 543 5.88 -8.76 -0.49
C GLU A 543 4.39 -8.69 -0.11
N PRO A 544 4.02 -9.04 1.13
CA PRO A 544 2.66 -8.87 1.60
C PRO A 544 2.31 -7.39 1.76
N VAL A 545 1.02 -7.09 1.66
CA VAL A 545 0.45 -5.74 1.84
C VAL A 545 0.13 -5.53 3.31
N THR A 546 1.15 -5.25 4.13
CA THR A 546 1.00 -5.09 5.58
C THR A 546 0.84 -3.61 5.96
N LEU A 547 -0.41 -3.14 6.01
CA LEU A 547 -0.76 -1.81 6.51
C LEU A 547 -1.35 -1.93 7.92
N ASP A 548 -0.82 -1.24 8.92
CA ASP A 548 -1.41 -1.21 10.28
C ASP A 548 -2.66 -0.32 10.30
N PHE A 549 -3.60 -0.60 11.19
CA PHE A 549 -4.76 0.26 11.44
C PHE A 549 -4.37 1.70 11.82
N LEU A 550 -3.30 1.88 12.59
CA LEU A 550 -2.80 3.22 12.99
C LEU A 550 -2.07 3.96 11.86
N ASP A 551 -1.74 3.27 10.77
CA ASP A 551 -1.15 3.86 9.57
C ASP A 551 -2.23 4.11 8.50
N ALA A 552 -3.25 3.24 8.45
CA ALA A 552 -4.40 3.40 7.57
C ALA A 552 -5.29 4.60 7.96
N GLU A 553 -5.33 4.96 9.24
CA GLU A 553 -6.01 6.14 9.76
C GLU A 553 -5.05 7.07 10.49
N LEU A 554 -5.42 8.34 10.68
CA LEU A 554 -4.64 9.25 11.53
C LEU A 554 -4.57 8.71 12.97
N GLU A 555 -3.34 8.60 13.48
CA GLU A 555 -3.04 8.07 14.80
C GLU A 555 -3.64 8.93 15.93
N ASP A 556 -4.27 8.24 16.90
CA ASP A 556 -4.87 8.80 18.11
C ASP A 556 -4.73 7.78 19.25
N SER A 557 -4.36 8.26 20.44
CA SER A 557 -4.37 7.50 21.71
C SER A 557 -5.65 6.68 21.94
N ASN A 558 -6.82 7.20 21.56
CA ASN A 558 -8.07 6.48 21.70
C ASN A 558 -8.19 5.30 20.73
N LYS A 559 -7.64 5.45 19.52
CA LYS A 559 -7.61 4.40 18.49
C LYS A 559 -6.60 3.31 18.86
N GLU A 560 -5.48 3.67 19.48
CA GLU A 560 -4.53 2.70 20.04
C GLU A 560 -5.20 1.78 21.08
N GLU A 561 -6.02 2.37 21.97
CA GLU A 561 -6.78 1.58 22.96
C GLU A 561 -7.80 0.64 22.27
N ILE A 562 -8.53 1.14 21.26
CA ILE A 562 -9.49 0.32 20.48
C ILE A 562 -8.77 -0.84 19.80
N ARG A 563 -7.65 -0.56 19.11
CA ARG A 563 -6.80 -1.55 18.45
C ARG A 563 -6.35 -2.62 19.43
N ARG A 564 -5.85 -2.24 20.62
CA ARG A 564 -5.43 -3.18 21.66
C ARG A 564 -6.58 -4.08 22.13
N GLN A 565 -7.76 -3.53 22.38
CA GLN A 565 -8.92 -4.32 22.81
C GLN A 565 -9.40 -5.31 21.72
N MET A 566 -9.32 -4.90 20.45
CA MET A 566 -9.64 -5.77 19.31
C MET A 566 -8.63 -6.90 19.15
N ILE A 567 -7.32 -6.63 19.29
CA ILE A 567 -6.25 -7.66 19.27
C ILE A 567 -6.44 -8.68 20.41
N ASP A 568 -6.87 -8.22 21.59
CA ASP A 568 -7.19 -9.08 22.72
C ASP A 568 -8.48 -9.92 22.52
N GLY A 569 -9.20 -9.72 21.42
CA GLY A 569 -10.44 -10.44 21.09
C GLY A 569 -11.65 -10.00 21.92
N ARG A 570 -11.67 -8.77 22.44
CA ARG A 570 -12.77 -8.24 23.25
C ARG A 570 -13.76 -7.48 22.37
N SER A 571 -15.06 -7.67 22.56
CA SER A 571 -16.09 -6.83 21.93
C SER A 571 -16.27 -5.52 22.69
N GLY A 572 -16.53 -4.43 21.97
CA GLY A 572 -16.69 -3.11 22.59
C GLY A 572 -17.31 -2.07 21.67
N GLN A 573 -17.66 -0.92 22.27
CA GLN A 573 -18.14 0.25 21.55
C GLN A 573 -17.56 1.51 22.21
N LYS A 574 -17.01 2.42 21.42
CA LYS A 574 -16.47 3.70 21.90
C LYS A 574 -16.79 4.81 20.91
N LYS A 575 -17.24 5.95 21.44
CA LYS A 575 -17.52 7.16 20.67
C LYS A 575 -16.41 8.17 20.92
N ILE A 576 -15.72 8.58 19.86
CA ILE A 576 -14.53 9.44 19.93
C ILE A 576 -14.66 10.61 18.96
N ARG A 577 -14.01 11.73 19.29
CA ARG A 577 -13.79 12.85 18.37
C ARG A 577 -12.42 12.64 17.73
N THR A 578 -12.38 12.45 16.42
CA THR A 578 -11.15 12.15 15.69
C THR A 578 -11.01 13.04 14.48
N LEU A 579 -9.76 13.29 14.09
CA LEU A 579 -9.41 13.85 12.80
C LEU A 579 -9.59 12.78 11.72
N ILE A 580 -10.14 13.18 10.58
CA ILE A 580 -10.44 12.33 9.44
C ILE A 580 -9.82 12.94 8.22
N LYS A 581 -8.96 12.17 7.57
CA LYS A 581 -8.35 12.53 6.31
C LYS A 581 -9.39 12.43 5.20
N SER A 582 -9.46 13.46 4.35
CA SER A 582 -10.33 13.47 3.18
C SER A 582 -9.85 12.51 2.08
N VAL A 583 -10.75 12.11 1.18
CA VAL A 583 -10.47 11.16 0.09
C VAL A 583 -9.44 11.71 -0.91
N ASP A 584 -9.48 13.02 -1.14
CA ASP A 584 -8.53 13.75 -1.98
C ASP A 584 -7.24 14.13 -1.26
N GLU A 585 -7.08 13.71 0.00
CA GLU A 585 -5.84 13.80 0.77
C GLU A 585 -5.35 15.23 1.07
N ARG A 586 -6.14 16.25 0.69
CA ARG A 586 -5.85 17.69 0.90
C ARG A 586 -6.40 18.25 2.21
N TYR A 587 -7.49 17.69 2.72
CA TYR A 587 -8.22 18.23 3.87
C TYR A 587 -8.25 17.26 5.05
N ILE A 588 -8.36 17.81 6.26
CA ILE A 588 -8.65 17.07 7.49
C ILE A 588 -9.87 17.69 8.15
N ASP A 589 -10.88 16.86 8.41
CA ASP A 589 -12.09 17.26 9.13
C ASP A 589 -12.13 16.64 10.52
N GLU A 590 -12.55 17.41 11.53
CA GLU A 590 -12.73 16.92 12.90
C GLU A 590 -14.18 16.46 13.09
N ALA A 591 -14.40 15.16 13.30
CA ALA A 591 -15.75 14.61 13.41
C ALA A 591 -15.92 13.60 14.56
N MET A 592 -17.16 13.43 14.99
CA MET A 592 -17.56 12.43 15.99
C MET A 592 -17.85 11.09 15.31
N ARG A 593 -17.08 10.06 15.66
CA ARG A 593 -17.25 8.70 15.16
C ARG A 593 -17.54 7.72 16.29
N THR A 594 -18.40 6.75 16.03
CA THR A 594 -18.69 5.64 16.92
C THR A 594 -18.04 4.39 16.34
N TYR A 595 -17.02 3.87 17.02
CA TYR A 595 -16.37 2.61 16.71
C TYR A 595 -17.06 1.50 17.50
N THR A 596 -17.43 0.41 16.82
CA THR A 596 -18.02 -0.79 17.43
C THR A 596 -17.28 -2.00 16.87
N TRP A 597 -16.87 -2.94 17.72
CA TRP A 597 -16.08 -4.08 17.27
C TRP A 597 -16.44 -5.38 17.98
N THR A 598 -16.16 -6.50 17.32
CA THR A 598 -16.38 -7.87 17.83
C THR A 598 -15.37 -8.83 17.19
N PRO A 599 -14.91 -9.88 17.89
CA PRO A 599 -14.13 -10.95 17.27
C PRO A 599 -14.97 -11.73 16.25
N VAL A 600 -14.31 -12.30 15.24
CA VAL A 600 -14.90 -13.21 14.27
C VAL A 600 -14.74 -14.64 14.79
N ASP A 601 -15.85 -15.31 15.09
CA ASP A 601 -15.81 -16.65 15.67
C ASP A 601 -15.10 -17.65 14.73
N GLY A 602 -14.14 -18.41 15.26
CA GLY A 602 -13.41 -19.44 14.52
C GLY A 602 -12.14 -18.94 13.81
N THR A 603 -11.78 -17.67 13.94
CA THR A 603 -10.50 -17.10 13.47
C THR A 603 -9.93 -16.11 14.49
N ASP A 604 -8.70 -15.65 14.25
CA ASP A 604 -8.04 -14.63 15.07
C ASP A 604 -8.36 -13.18 14.63
N TYR A 605 -9.29 -13.01 13.69
CA TYR A 605 -9.67 -11.70 13.18
C TYR A 605 -10.67 -11.00 14.08
N SER A 606 -10.56 -9.67 14.18
CA SER A 606 -11.57 -8.83 14.80
C SER A 606 -12.17 -7.86 13.78
N LEU A 607 -13.49 -7.78 13.74
CA LEU A 607 -14.23 -6.88 12.85
C LEU A 607 -14.63 -5.61 13.60
N GLY A 608 -14.37 -4.46 13.00
CA GLY A 608 -14.80 -3.15 13.45
C GLY A 608 -15.77 -2.48 12.46
N LEU A 609 -16.63 -1.62 12.99
CA LEU A 609 -17.54 -0.77 12.23
C LEU A 609 -17.45 0.65 12.77
N VAL A 610 -17.27 1.59 11.85
CA VAL A 610 -17.24 3.02 12.12
C VAL A 610 -18.52 3.61 11.56
N LEU A 611 -19.26 4.31 12.43
CA LEU A 611 -20.46 5.04 12.03
C LEU A 611 -20.44 6.48 12.55
N PRO A 612 -20.78 7.48 11.72
CA PRO A 612 -21.19 8.79 12.23
C PRO A 612 -22.49 8.71 13.00
N THR A 613 -22.65 9.66 13.92
CA THR A 613 -23.90 9.83 14.70
C THR A 613 -25.14 10.04 13.84
N TYR A 614 -25.02 10.71 12.69
CA TYR A 614 -26.15 10.97 11.79
C TYR A 614 -26.54 9.76 10.91
N SER A 615 -25.66 8.76 10.76
CA SER A 615 -25.94 7.53 9.99
C SER A 615 -26.45 6.37 10.85
N GLU A 616 -26.75 6.62 12.13
CA GLU A 616 -27.50 5.65 12.96
C GLU A 616 -28.88 5.34 12.37
N ASN A 617 -29.40 6.20 11.51
CA ASN A 617 -30.66 5.98 10.80
C ASN A 617 -30.43 6.12 9.29
N HIS A 618 -31.10 5.28 8.50
CA HIS A 618 -31.09 5.36 7.03
C HIS A 618 -32.52 5.36 6.48
N ILE A 619 -32.67 5.86 5.25
CA ILE A 619 -33.92 5.82 4.50
C ILE A 619 -34.05 4.45 3.84
N LYS A 620 -35.22 3.83 4.01
CA LYS A 620 -35.63 2.71 3.19
C LYS A 620 -36.93 3.08 2.48
N ALA A 621 -36.89 3.14 1.16
CA ALA A 621 -38.06 3.34 0.33
C ALA A 621 -39.07 2.21 0.55
N ASN A 622 -40.35 2.57 0.63
CA ASN A 622 -41.46 1.66 0.78
C ASN A 622 -42.30 1.67 -0.50
N LEU A 623 -41.76 1.02 -1.53
CA LEU A 623 -42.37 0.92 -2.86
C LEU A 623 -43.06 -0.43 -3.09
N SER A 624 -43.61 -1.06 -2.05
CA SER A 624 -44.22 -2.41 -2.13
C SER A 624 -45.59 -2.44 -2.83
N ASP A 625 -46.20 -1.29 -3.11
CA ASP A 625 -47.46 -1.23 -3.84
C ASP A 625 -47.20 -1.43 -5.34
N GLN A 626 -47.65 -2.55 -5.90
CA GLN A 626 -47.54 -2.87 -7.33
C GLN A 626 -48.13 -1.77 -8.24
N ILE A 627 -49.14 -1.04 -7.76
CA ILE A 627 -49.72 0.12 -8.48
C ILE A 627 -48.72 1.27 -8.54
N LEU A 628 -48.03 1.59 -7.44
CA LEU A 628 -46.98 2.61 -7.40
C LEU A 628 -45.78 2.19 -8.26
N GLN A 629 -45.43 0.91 -8.32
CA GLN A 629 -44.34 0.41 -9.17
C GLN A 629 -44.66 0.50 -10.67
N VAL A 630 -45.85 0.06 -11.08
CA VAL A 630 -46.32 0.18 -12.47
C VAL A 630 -46.50 1.66 -12.84
N GLN A 631 -47.04 2.47 -11.92
CA GLN A 631 -47.14 3.90 -12.11
C GLN A 631 -45.74 4.52 -12.21
N LEU A 632 -44.76 4.08 -11.44
CA LEU A 632 -43.37 4.56 -11.52
C LEU A 632 -42.70 4.20 -12.84
N GLN A 633 -42.88 2.96 -13.32
CA GLN A 633 -42.40 2.47 -14.61
C GLN A 633 -43.00 3.22 -15.82
N TYR A 634 -44.19 3.82 -15.64
CA TYR A 634 -44.88 4.68 -16.62
C TYR A 634 -44.98 6.17 -16.20
N THR A 635 -44.25 6.61 -15.18
CA THR A 635 -44.26 8.02 -14.75
C THR A 635 -43.06 8.76 -15.30
N LYS A 636 -43.25 10.08 -15.42
CA LYS A 636 -42.21 11.08 -15.65
C LYS A 636 -40.96 10.94 -14.77
N ASP A 637 -41.03 10.23 -13.64
CA ASP A 637 -39.88 10.00 -12.76
C ASP A 637 -38.81 9.11 -13.44
N PHE A 638 -39.21 8.05 -14.16
CA PHE A 638 -38.27 7.21 -14.92
C PHE A 638 -37.85 7.87 -16.25
N GLU A 639 -38.77 8.59 -16.91
CA GLU A 639 -38.44 9.39 -18.10
C GLU A 639 -37.37 10.46 -17.81
N SER A 640 -37.27 10.93 -16.55
CA SER A 640 -36.27 11.90 -16.10
C SER A 640 -34.84 11.35 -16.07
N LEU A 641 -34.66 10.03 -16.15
CA LEU A 641 -33.36 9.38 -16.31
C LEU A 641 -32.93 9.27 -17.79
N LEU A 642 -33.87 9.43 -18.73
CA LEU A 642 -33.57 9.31 -20.15
C LEU A 642 -32.72 10.49 -20.63
N PRO A 643 -31.72 10.26 -21.51
CA PRO A 643 -30.89 11.33 -22.07
C PRO A 643 -31.69 12.46 -22.72
N ASN A 644 -32.86 12.15 -23.31
CA ASN A 644 -33.75 13.12 -23.95
C ASN A 644 -34.25 14.21 -22.98
N SER A 645 -34.28 13.92 -21.67
CA SER A 645 -34.72 14.88 -20.65
C SER A 645 -33.61 15.86 -20.25
N PHE A 646 -32.33 15.55 -20.53
CA PHE A 646 -31.18 16.27 -19.99
C PHE A 646 -31.11 17.73 -20.42
N GLU A 647 -31.57 18.05 -21.63
CA GLU A 647 -31.62 19.44 -22.12
C GLU A 647 -32.50 20.33 -21.25
N SER A 648 -33.68 19.83 -20.88
CA SER A 648 -34.67 20.62 -20.11
C SER A 648 -34.45 20.56 -18.61
N GLU A 649 -33.84 19.47 -18.14
CA GLU A 649 -33.97 19.01 -16.77
C GLU A 649 -32.60 18.77 -16.12
N GLY A 650 -31.51 18.84 -16.88
CA GLY A 650 -30.13 18.65 -16.42
C GLY A 650 -29.64 17.22 -16.59
N HIS A 651 -28.33 17.07 -16.72
CA HIS A 651 -27.64 15.79 -16.90
C HIS A 651 -27.70 14.95 -15.63
N VAL A 652 -27.90 13.64 -15.79
CA VAL A 652 -27.96 12.69 -14.67
C VAL A 652 -26.76 11.75 -14.74
N PHE A 653 -26.05 11.65 -13.63
CA PHE A 653 -25.06 10.62 -13.37
C PHE A 653 -25.64 9.60 -12.39
N ILE A 654 -25.39 8.32 -12.68
CA ILE A 654 -25.79 7.20 -11.83
C ILE A 654 -24.55 6.50 -11.29
N ALA A 655 -24.55 6.16 -10.01
CA ALA A 655 -23.43 5.50 -9.39
C ALA A 655 -23.29 4.05 -9.91
N PRO A 656 -22.08 3.60 -10.30
CA PRO A 656 -21.82 2.26 -10.82
C PRO A 656 -21.86 1.20 -9.72
N ARG A 657 -23.07 0.92 -9.21
CA ARG A 657 -23.35 -0.09 -8.18
C ARG A 657 -23.84 -1.39 -8.82
N GLU A 658 -23.61 -2.53 -8.17
CA GLU A 658 -24.19 -3.83 -8.54
C GLU A 658 -25.70 -3.86 -8.18
N TYR A 659 -26.54 -3.10 -8.89
CA TYR A 659 -28.00 -3.06 -8.64
C TYR A 659 -28.67 -4.42 -8.90
N CYS A 660 -28.19 -5.13 -9.93
CA CYS A 660 -28.61 -6.47 -10.32
C CYS A 660 -27.37 -7.26 -10.78
N ASN A 661 -27.41 -8.59 -10.65
CA ASN A 661 -26.27 -9.44 -11.02
C ASN A 661 -25.92 -9.39 -12.52
N ASP A 662 -26.90 -9.14 -13.39
CA ASP A 662 -26.75 -9.15 -14.86
C ASP A 662 -26.33 -7.78 -15.42
N LEU A 663 -26.10 -6.77 -14.56
CA LEU A 663 -25.72 -5.42 -14.99
C LEU A 663 -24.19 -5.32 -15.14
N GLU A 664 -23.73 -5.09 -16.37
CA GLU A 664 -22.31 -4.86 -16.64
C GLU A 664 -21.86 -3.48 -16.12
N LEU A 665 -20.78 -3.47 -15.35
CA LEU A 665 -20.15 -2.24 -14.86
C LEU A 665 -19.25 -1.66 -15.96
N SER A 666 -19.56 -0.45 -16.44
CA SER A 666 -18.74 0.28 -17.40
C SER A 666 -18.11 1.51 -16.76
N ASN A 667 -16.89 1.86 -17.21
CA ASN A 667 -16.21 3.08 -16.76
C ASN A 667 -16.89 4.35 -17.32
N ASN A 668 -17.53 4.24 -18.48
CA ASN A 668 -18.31 5.32 -19.06
C ASN A 668 -19.71 5.35 -18.43
N ASN A 669 -20.05 6.45 -17.75
CA ASN A 669 -21.32 6.57 -17.02
C ASN A 669 -22.54 6.61 -17.94
N THR A 670 -22.43 7.21 -19.12
CA THR A 670 -23.55 7.29 -20.07
C THR A 670 -23.92 5.93 -20.61
N GLU A 671 -22.91 5.10 -20.90
CA GLU A 671 -23.10 3.70 -21.29
C GLU A 671 -23.72 2.90 -20.15
N PHE A 672 -23.20 3.07 -18.92
CA PHE A 672 -23.73 2.41 -17.74
C PHE A 672 -25.22 2.75 -17.51
N LEU A 673 -25.58 4.03 -17.67
CA LEU A 673 -26.95 4.50 -17.54
C LEU A 673 -27.88 3.87 -18.61
N LEU A 674 -27.42 3.79 -19.87
CA LEU A 674 -28.19 3.16 -20.94
C LEU A 674 -28.38 1.66 -20.69
N ASN A 675 -27.34 0.96 -20.24
CA ASN A 675 -27.41 -0.45 -19.88
C ASN A 675 -28.37 -0.67 -18.70
N PHE A 676 -28.33 0.20 -17.69
CA PHE A 676 -29.26 0.19 -16.56
C PHE A 676 -30.71 0.38 -17.01
N ILE A 677 -30.97 1.38 -17.87
CA ILE A 677 -32.32 1.66 -18.38
C ILE A 677 -32.83 0.47 -19.21
N ALA A 678 -32.01 -0.08 -20.10
CA ALA A 678 -32.36 -1.24 -20.93
C ALA A 678 -32.65 -2.50 -20.08
N LEU A 679 -31.95 -2.67 -18.95
CA LEU A 679 -32.23 -3.76 -18.02
C LEU A 679 -33.57 -3.54 -17.29
N MET A 680 -33.84 -2.32 -16.84
CA MET A 680 -35.08 -1.96 -16.14
C MET A 680 -36.33 -2.01 -17.04
N GLU A 681 -36.19 -1.93 -18.36
CA GLU A 681 -37.26 -2.21 -19.31
C GLU A 681 -37.58 -3.72 -19.41
N LYS A 682 -36.59 -4.59 -19.18
CA LYS A 682 -36.71 -6.05 -19.29
C LYS A 682 -37.07 -6.73 -17.98
N VAL A 683 -36.57 -6.21 -16.86
CA VAL A 683 -36.64 -6.84 -15.53
C VAL A 683 -37.51 -5.99 -14.61
N THR A 684 -38.41 -6.65 -13.87
CA THR A 684 -39.21 -5.96 -12.85
C THR A 684 -38.36 -5.66 -11.60
N PRO A 685 -38.54 -4.48 -10.96
CA PRO A 685 -37.76 -4.07 -9.78
C PRO A 685 -37.74 -5.05 -8.60
N ASP A 686 -38.71 -5.96 -8.49
CA ASP A 686 -38.83 -6.94 -7.41
C ASP A 686 -38.25 -8.32 -7.78
N SER A 687 -37.51 -8.43 -8.88
CA SER A 687 -36.82 -9.67 -9.25
C SER A 687 -35.83 -10.08 -8.16
N LYS A 688 -35.76 -11.39 -7.87
CA LYS A 688 -34.77 -11.97 -6.93
C LYS A 688 -33.32 -11.78 -7.39
N GLN A 689 -33.09 -11.36 -8.64
CA GLN A 689 -31.78 -11.10 -9.22
C GLN A 689 -31.23 -9.71 -8.88
N CYS A 690 -32.04 -8.83 -8.28
CA CYS A 690 -31.70 -7.44 -7.98
C CYS A 690 -31.78 -7.14 -6.47
N ASP A 691 -31.05 -6.11 -6.01
CA ASP A 691 -31.18 -5.60 -4.65
C ASP A 691 -32.31 -4.56 -4.56
N ASN A 692 -33.46 -4.99 -4.04
CA ASN A 692 -34.63 -4.15 -3.86
C ASN A 692 -34.33 -2.88 -3.05
N LEU A 693 -33.42 -2.91 -2.07
CA LEU A 693 -33.11 -1.74 -1.24
C LEU A 693 -32.45 -0.65 -2.07
N LEU A 694 -31.44 -1.01 -2.87
CA LEU A 694 -30.70 -0.06 -3.70
C LEU A 694 -31.61 0.54 -4.76
N LEU A 695 -32.34 -0.32 -5.47
CA LEU A 695 -33.18 0.10 -6.58
C LEU A 695 -34.37 0.95 -6.12
N HIS A 696 -35.05 0.58 -5.03
CA HIS A 696 -36.18 1.36 -4.51
C HIS A 696 -35.73 2.73 -4.00
N ASN A 697 -34.56 2.80 -3.34
CA ASN A 697 -33.99 4.07 -2.87
C ASN A 697 -33.59 4.98 -4.04
N LEU A 698 -32.96 4.40 -5.08
CA LEU A 698 -32.61 5.12 -6.30
C LEU A 698 -33.84 5.78 -6.95
N ILE A 699 -34.92 5.02 -7.14
CA ILE A 699 -36.16 5.51 -7.77
C ILE A 699 -36.79 6.64 -6.94
N LEU A 700 -36.83 6.49 -5.62
CA LEU A 700 -37.33 7.53 -4.72
C LEU A 700 -36.54 8.83 -4.88
N ASP A 701 -35.21 8.73 -4.89
CA ASP A 701 -34.32 9.89 -4.99
C ASP A 701 -34.44 10.57 -6.37
N THR A 702 -34.59 9.81 -7.46
CA THR A 702 -34.88 10.37 -8.80
C THR A 702 -36.09 11.30 -8.77
N GLY A 703 -37.21 10.82 -8.19
CA GLY A 703 -38.45 11.59 -8.11
C GLY A 703 -38.31 12.85 -7.26
N ILE A 704 -37.50 12.81 -6.19
CA ILE A 704 -37.25 13.96 -5.32
C ILE A 704 -36.41 15.03 -6.03
N ILE A 705 -35.32 14.63 -6.69
CA ILE A 705 -34.47 15.56 -7.44
C ILE A 705 -35.26 16.18 -8.60
N ARG A 706 -36.06 15.40 -9.35
CA ARG A 706 -36.88 15.93 -10.44
C ARG A 706 -37.82 17.04 -9.95
N GLN A 707 -38.50 16.84 -8.82
CA GLN A 707 -39.36 17.87 -8.23
C GLN A 707 -38.59 19.12 -7.80
N LEU A 708 -37.34 18.98 -7.35
CA LEU A 708 -36.47 20.11 -7.04
C LEU A 708 -36.16 20.93 -8.30
N VAL A 709 -35.80 20.26 -9.40
CA VAL A 709 -35.53 20.91 -10.69
C VAL A 709 -36.75 21.70 -11.18
N GLU A 710 -37.94 21.08 -11.14
CA GLU A 710 -39.19 21.70 -11.58
C GLU A 710 -39.61 22.90 -10.72
N LYS A 711 -39.50 22.78 -9.39
CA LYS A 711 -39.93 23.83 -8.45
C LYS A 711 -38.93 24.99 -8.39
N VAL A 712 -37.62 24.72 -8.51
CA VAL A 712 -36.56 25.70 -8.23
C VAL A 712 -35.73 26.00 -9.48
N TRP A 713 -34.97 25.03 -10.01
CA TRP A 713 -33.89 25.32 -10.96
C TRP A 713 -34.39 25.82 -12.33
N LYS A 714 -35.48 25.26 -12.87
CA LYS A 714 -36.05 25.72 -14.16
C LYS A 714 -36.49 27.19 -14.16
N ASN A 715 -36.82 27.73 -12.99
CA ASN A 715 -37.34 29.10 -12.85
C ASN A 715 -36.24 30.13 -12.52
N LYS A 716 -34.96 29.75 -12.55
CA LYS A 716 -33.83 30.59 -12.15
C LYS A 716 -32.82 30.74 -13.27
N ASP A 717 -32.41 31.97 -13.52
CA ASP A 717 -31.29 32.27 -14.40
C ASP A 717 -29.99 32.29 -13.60
N LEU A 718 -29.13 31.28 -13.81
CA LEU A 718 -27.90 31.09 -13.05
C LEU A 718 -26.84 32.16 -13.35
N ASN A 719 -26.79 32.65 -14.59
CA ASN A 719 -25.82 33.65 -15.03
C ASN A 719 -25.99 34.98 -14.27
N THR A 720 -27.24 35.40 -14.06
CA THR A 720 -27.57 36.61 -13.28
C THR A 720 -27.05 36.54 -11.83
N TYR A 721 -26.93 35.33 -11.26
CA TYR A 721 -26.41 35.14 -9.91
C TYR A 721 -24.91 34.77 -9.87
N GLY A 722 -24.23 34.69 -11.01
CA GLY A 722 -22.82 34.32 -11.10
C GLY A 722 -22.55 32.83 -10.83
N PHE A 723 -23.44 31.93 -11.26
CA PHE A 723 -23.25 30.48 -11.13
C PHE A 723 -23.11 29.81 -12.49
N LEU A 724 -22.15 28.88 -12.59
CA LEU A 724 -21.94 28.03 -13.78
C LEU A 724 -22.87 26.81 -13.77
N ALA A 725 -23.10 26.24 -12.58
CA ALA A 725 -23.91 25.03 -12.43
C ALA A 725 -24.56 24.93 -11.04
N VAL A 726 -25.65 24.17 -10.96
CA VAL A 726 -26.27 23.71 -9.70
C VAL A 726 -26.34 22.19 -9.76
N PHE A 727 -26.11 21.53 -8.62
CA PHE A 727 -26.17 20.09 -8.55
C PHE A 727 -26.82 19.57 -7.26
N ALA A 728 -27.30 18.34 -7.33
CA ALA A 728 -27.81 17.59 -6.19
C ALA A 728 -27.34 16.14 -6.29
N ALA A 729 -26.62 15.67 -5.27
CA ALA A 729 -26.17 14.29 -5.11
C ALA A 729 -26.92 13.64 -3.94
N THR A 730 -27.33 12.38 -4.12
CA THR A 730 -28.18 11.65 -3.16
C THR A 730 -27.54 10.35 -2.70
N ASP A 731 -27.96 9.86 -1.53
CA ASP A 731 -27.51 8.58 -0.95
C ASP A 731 -27.86 7.37 -1.86
N GLY A 732 -28.95 7.47 -2.62
CA GLY A 732 -29.37 6.49 -3.62
C GLY A 732 -28.40 6.30 -4.80
N GLY A 733 -27.42 7.18 -4.98
CA GLY A 733 -26.41 7.08 -6.04
C GLY A 733 -26.74 7.89 -7.29
N ILE A 734 -27.62 8.90 -7.20
CA ILE A 734 -27.87 9.83 -8.31
C ILE A 734 -27.23 11.18 -8.01
N THR A 735 -26.51 11.69 -9.00
CA THR A 735 -26.03 13.06 -9.06
C THR A 735 -26.62 13.74 -10.29
N ARG A 736 -27.31 14.86 -10.09
CA ARG A 736 -27.87 15.65 -11.19
C ARG A 736 -27.21 17.01 -11.29
N VAL A 737 -26.78 17.39 -12.49
CA VAL A 737 -26.10 18.66 -12.79
C VAL A 737 -26.93 19.47 -13.77
N PHE A 738 -27.19 20.74 -13.46
CA PHE A 738 -27.97 21.65 -14.29
C PHE A 738 -27.19 22.96 -14.51
N PRO A 739 -27.09 23.48 -15.76
CA PRO A 739 -27.66 22.97 -17.01
C PRO A 739 -26.81 21.85 -17.65
N ASN A 740 -27.30 21.20 -18.72
CA ASN A 740 -26.60 20.08 -19.38
C ASN A 740 -25.17 20.42 -19.82
N LYS A 741 -24.93 21.66 -20.30
CA LYS A 741 -23.60 22.13 -20.70
C LYS A 741 -22.56 22.01 -19.58
N ALA A 742 -22.98 22.16 -18.32
CA ALA A 742 -22.06 22.08 -17.20
C ALA A 742 -21.55 20.66 -16.91
N ALA A 743 -22.24 19.63 -17.42
CA ALA A 743 -21.86 18.23 -17.21
C ALA A 743 -20.55 17.86 -17.93
N GLU A 744 -20.21 18.53 -19.03
CA GLU A 744 -18.94 18.31 -19.76
C GLU A 744 -17.73 18.72 -18.91
N THR A 745 -17.89 19.73 -18.04
CA THR A 745 -16.84 20.22 -17.12
C THR A 745 -16.94 19.62 -15.71
N TRP A 746 -17.70 18.53 -15.56
CA TRP A 746 -17.91 17.86 -14.28
C TRP A 746 -16.90 16.73 -14.11
N GLU A 747 -15.87 16.99 -13.30
CA GLU A 747 -14.74 16.08 -13.09
C GLU A 747 -14.90 15.18 -11.83
N GLU A 748 -16.00 15.31 -11.10
CA GLU A 748 -16.20 14.55 -9.86
C GLU A 748 -16.66 13.10 -10.14
N ASP A 749 -16.25 12.18 -9.27
CA ASP A 749 -16.65 10.77 -9.32
C ASP A 749 -18.20 10.65 -9.31
N PRO A 750 -18.80 9.89 -10.25
CA PRO A 750 -20.25 9.71 -10.32
C PRO A 750 -20.82 8.96 -9.10
N GLU A 751 -20.02 8.17 -8.37
CA GLU A 751 -20.41 7.59 -7.08
C GLU A 751 -20.27 8.63 -5.95
N PRO A 752 -21.38 9.13 -5.38
CA PRO A 752 -21.33 10.16 -4.33
C PRO A 752 -20.52 9.71 -3.12
N PHE A 753 -20.44 8.41 -2.85
CA PHE A 753 -19.67 7.90 -1.73
C PHE A 753 -18.17 8.02 -1.94
N ASN A 754 -17.66 8.10 -3.17
CA ASN A 754 -16.24 8.33 -3.44
C ASN A 754 -15.90 9.82 -3.51
N ALA A 755 -16.89 10.68 -3.74
CA ALA A 755 -16.69 12.11 -3.88
C ALA A 755 -16.33 12.82 -2.55
N SER A 756 -15.22 13.57 -2.56
CA SER A 756 -14.73 14.33 -1.40
C SER A 756 -15.77 15.34 -0.89
N TYR A 757 -16.36 16.15 -1.79
CA TYR A 757 -17.34 17.17 -1.41
C TYR A 757 -18.55 16.59 -0.65
N TYR A 758 -18.99 15.38 -1.02
CA TYR A 758 -20.15 14.72 -0.44
C TYR A 758 -19.86 14.30 1.00
N ARG A 759 -18.73 13.60 1.23
CA ARG A 759 -18.29 13.17 2.57
C ARG A 759 -18.06 14.35 3.50
N ARG A 760 -17.36 15.38 3.04
CA ARG A 760 -17.04 16.58 3.83
C ARG A 760 -18.30 17.37 4.21
N SER A 761 -19.25 17.50 3.30
CA SER A 761 -20.54 18.17 3.56
C SER A 761 -21.39 17.45 4.61
N LEU A 762 -21.30 16.12 4.70
CA LEU A 762 -22.04 15.34 5.68
C LEU A 762 -21.48 15.50 7.10
N ASP A 763 -20.17 15.63 7.27
CA ASP A 763 -19.55 15.80 8.59
C ASP A 763 -19.67 17.23 9.10
N ASN A 764 -19.47 18.20 8.21
CA ASN A 764 -19.51 19.61 8.57
C ASN A 764 -20.94 20.19 8.59
N LYS A 765 -21.07 21.39 9.18
CA LYS A 765 -22.29 22.19 9.16
C LYS A 765 -22.03 23.47 8.35
N GLY A 766 -23.02 23.89 7.57
CA GLY A 766 -22.92 25.08 6.72
C GLY A 766 -22.50 24.74 5.28
N TYR A 767 -21.89 25.71 4.60
CA TYR A 767 -21.45 25.60 3.22
C TYR A 767 -19.95 25.30 3.15
N ILE A 768 -19.59 24.25 2.42
CA ILE A 768 -18.20 23.83 2.20
C ILE A 768 -17.77 24.27 0.82
N PHE A 769 -16.78 25.16 0.80
CA PHE A 769 -16.09 25.64 -0.38
C PHE A 769 -14.90 24.73 -0.64
N ARG A 770 -14.78 24.28 -1.89
CA ARG A 770 -13.67 23.47 -2.37
C ARG A 770 -13.06 24.15 -3.57
N ALA A 771 -11.77 24.44 -3.45
CA ALA A 771 -10.99 24.99 -4.55
C ALA A 771 -10.70 23.90 -5.61
N PRO A 772 -10.61 24.28 -6.90
CA PRO A 772 -10.28 23.36 -7.98
C PRO A 772 -8.88 22.75 -7.79
N TYR A 773 -8.63 21.59 -8.39
CA TYR A 773 -7.29 21.00 -8.38
C TYR A 773 -6.39 21.75 -9.35
N ARG A 774 -5.26 22.25 -8.87
CA ARG A 774 -4.18 22.77 -9.71
C ARG A 774 -2.84 22.36 -9.15
N THR A 775 -1.98 21.84 -10.00
CA THR A 775 -0.55 21.66 -9.71
C THR A 775 0.27 22.75 -10.39
N ALA A 776 1.49 23.00 -9.91
CA ALA A 776 2.41 23.94 -10.55
C ALA A 776 2.77 23.56 -12.01
N ARG A 777 2.45 22.33 -12.45
CA ARG A 777 2.68 21.83 -13.81
C ARG A 777 1.50 22.10 -14.76
N ASP A 778 0.33 22.46 -14.24
CA ASP A 778 -0.89 22.71 -15.02
C ASP A 778 -0.97 24.12 -15.61
N GLU A 779 0.13 24.89 -15.62
CA GLU A 779 0.25 26.22 -16.25
C GLU A 779 -0.08 26.22 -17.76
N LEU A 780 -0.31 25.05 -18.37
CA LEU A 780 -0.57 24.86 -19.80
C LEU A 780 -2.06 24.84 -20.20
N LEU A 781 -3.00 25.03 -19.28
CA LEU A 781 -4.43 25.14 -19.65
C LEU A 781 -4.70 26.49 -20.33
N ASN A 782 -5.06 26.43 -21.62
CA ASN A 782 -5.46 27.58 -22.44
C ASN A 782 -6.52 28.44 -21.71
N PRO A 783 -6.19 29.67 -21.30
CA PRO A 783 -7.11 30.55 -20.56
C PRO A 783 -8.21 31.17 -21.43
N GLU A 784 -8.33 30.79 -22.71
CA GLU A 784 -9.16 31.55 -23.66
C GLU A 784 -10.66 31.21 -23.62
N ASN A 785 -11.12 30.10 -23.00
CA ASN A 785 -12.54 29.72 -23.09
C ASN A 785 -13.25 29.22 -21.81
N ASP A 786 -12.55 28.81 -20.74
CA ASP A 786 -13.21 28.26 -19.54
C ASP A 786 -12.93 29.08 -18.28
N THR A 787 -14.01 29.57 -17.67
CA THR A 787 -13.96 30.23 -16.36
C THR A 787 -13.71 29.22 -15.25
N ILE A 788 -12.92 29.61 -14.25
CA ILE A 788 -12.57 28.75 -13.12
C ILE A 788 -13.80 28.57 -12.24
N GLY A 789 -14.21 27.31 -12.06
CA GLY A 789 -15.38 26.97 -11.24
C GLY A 789 -15.00 26.54 -9.82
N ILE A 790 -15.49 27.24 -8.80
CA ILE A 790 -15.33 26.84 -7.39
C ILE A 790 -16.56 26.05 -6.94
N LEU A 791 -16.35 24.86 -6.36
CA LEU A 791 -17.45 24.01 -5.92
C LEU A 791 -17.89 24.38 -4.50
N VAL A 792 -19.19 24.62 -4.30
CA VAL A 792 -19.79 24.85 -2.98
C VAL A 792 -20.87 23.83 -2.71
N SER A 793 -20.83 23.20 -1.54
CA SER A 793 -21.74 22.10 -1.19
C SER A 793 -22.27 22.21 0.23
N THR A 794 -23.48 21.71 0.47
CA THR A 794 -24.08 21.63 1.80
C THR A 794 -24.99 20.40 1.93
N ALA A 795 -25.01 19.77 3.10
CA ALA A 795 -25.86 18.62 3.36
C ALA A 795 -27.30 19.04 3.73
N VAL A 796 -28.28 18.38 3.13
CA VAL A 796 -29.70 18.55 3.45
C VAL A 796 -30.00 17.77 4.72
N GLU A 797 -30.24 18.47 5.83
CA GLU A 797 -30.66 17.83 7.09
C GLU A 797 -32.18 17.83 7.21
N ILE A 798 -32.78 16.67 7.50
CA ILE A 798 -34.22 16.52 7.77
C ILE A 798 -34.46 15.82 9.10
N THR A 799 -35.56 16.17 9.77
CA THR A 799 -35.97 15.54 11.04
C THR A 799 -37.37 14.97 10.90
N VAL A 800 -37.48 13.64 11.02
CA VAL A 800 -38.76 12.93 10.85
C VAL A 800 -38.95 12.01 12.04
N GLY A 801 -40.04 12.21 12.80
CA GLY A 801 -40.35 11.38 13.97
C GLY A 801 -39.30 11.44 15.09
N GLY A 802 -38.66 12.61 15.27
CA GLY A 802 -37.61 12.81 16.29
C GLY A 802 -36.22 12.27 15.90
N LYS A 803 -36.07 11.74 14.68
CA LYS A 803 -34.79 11.24 14.14
C LYS A 803 -34.27 12.19 13.07
N THR A 804 -33.01 12.58 13.18
CA THR A 804 -32.29 13.42 12.21
C THR A 804 -31.56 12.54 11.19
N ILE A 805 -31.65 12.86 9.90
CA ILE A 805 -30.93 12.20 8.81
C ILE A 805 -30.48 13.23 7.76
N LYS A 806 -29.42 12.87 7.01
CA LYS A 806 -28.86 13.69 5.94
C LYS A 806 -28.88 12.91 4.61
N PRO A 807 -29.98 12.92 3.83
CA PRO A 807 -30.13 12.05 2.66
C PRO A 807 -29.47 12.55 1.36
N ALA A 808 -29.16 13.85 1.28
CA ALA A 808 -28.67 14.45 0.05
C ALA A 808 -27.69 15.60 0.34
N VAL A 809 -26.83 15.90 -0.63
CA VAL A 809 -25.94 17.04 -0.65
C VAL A 809 -26.27 17.87 -1.89
N VAL A 810 -26.56 19.16 -1.69
CA VAL A 810 -26.84 20.11 -2.77
C VAL A 810 -25.74 21.13 -2.86
N GLY A 811 -25.50 21.66 -4.05
CA GLY A 811 -24.41 22.59 -4.26
C GLY A 811 -24.46 23.36 -5.56
N VAL A 812 -23.48 24.22 -5.74
CA VAL A 812 -23.30 25.07 -6.93
C VAL A 812 -21.84 25.10 -7.35
N LYS A 813 -21.59 25.35 -8.64
CA LYS A 813 -20.29 25.73 -9.19
C LYS A 813 -20.30 27.24 -9.42
N LEU A 814 -19.53 27.98 -8.62
CA LEU A 814 -19.41 29.44 -8.71
C LEU A 814 -18.60 29.83 -9.93
N ASP A 815 -18.96 30.94 -10.56
CA ASP A 815 -18.09 31.62 -11.51
C ASP A 815 -17.10 32.53 -10.75
N LEU A 816 -15.79 32.25 -10.86
CA LEU A 816 -14.76 32.99 -10.14
C LEU A 816 -14.79 34.49 -10.44
N GLU A 817 -14.93 34.88 -11.70
CA GLU A 817 -14.85 36.29 -12.10
C GLU A 817 -16.02 37.09 -11.51
N ALA A 818 -17.25 36.63 -11.74
CA ALA A 818 -18.46 37.27 -11.22
C ALA A 818 -18.47 37.37 -9.68
N TRP A 819 -18.01 36.31 -8.99
CA TRP A 819 -17.98 36.32 -7.52
C TRP A 819 -16.82 37.13 -6.95
N THR A 820 -15.69 37.24 -7.66
CA THR A 820 -14.57 38.09 -7.23
C THR A 820 -14.95 39.56 -7.29
N ASP A 821 -15.66 40.00 -8.34
CA ASP A 821 -16.16 41.37 -8.42
C ASP A 821 -17.20 41.66 -7.33
N LYS A 822 -18.11 40.72 -7.09
CA LYS A 822 -19.05 40.83 -5.98
C LYS A 822 -18.34 40.89 -4.63
N PHE A 823 -17.30 40.09 -4.43
CA PHE A 823 -16.50 40.06 -3.21
C PHE A 823 -15.80 41.40 -2.96
N LYS A 824 -15.19 42.01 -3.98
CA LYS A 824 -14.57 43.35 -3.89
C LYS A 824 -15.55 44.40 -3.37
N ILE A 825 -16.76 44.41 -3.92
CA ILE A 825 -17.84 45.35 -3.52
C ILE A 825 -18.32 45.07 -2.07
N LEU A 826 -18.37 43.80 -1.66
CA LEU A 826 -18.78 43.44 -0.29
C LEU A 826 -17.72 43.81 0.75
N ALA A 827 -16.45 43.76 0.36
CA ALA A 827 -15.29 44.18 1.12
C ALA A 827 -14.90 45.65 0.85
N SER A 828 -15.85 46.48 0.39
CA SER A 828 -15.68 47.92 0.27
C SER A 828 -16.67 48.71 1.14
N ASN A 829 -16.30 49.96 1.45
CA ASN A 829 -17.12 50.87 2.23
C ASN A 829 -18.20 51.58 1.39
N HIS A 830 -18.27 51.29 0.09
CA HIS A 830 -19.28 51.82 -0.82
C HIS A 830 -20.56 50.98 -0.77
N THR A 831 -21.58 51.47 -0.04
CA THR A 831 -22.88 50.77 0.07
C THR A 831 -23.95 51.24 -0.92
N ASP A 832 -23.77 52.31 -1.68
CA ASP A 832 -24.81 52.77 -2.61
C ASP A 832 -24.30 53.75 -3.69
N ASN A 833 -24.65 53.50 -4.96
CA ASN A 833 -24.34 54.36 -6.13
C ASN A 833 -25.01 55.75 -6.09
N ARG A 834 -25.66 56.11 -4.97
CA ARG A 834 -26.37 57.39 -4.78
C ARG A 834 -25.58 58.42 -4.00
N GLN A 835 -24.42 58.06 -3.46
CA GLN A 835 -23.46 59.02 -2.92
C GLN A 835 -22.22 58.97 -3.79
N GLY A 836 -21.96 60.06 -4.51
CA GLY A 836 -20.76 60.21 -5.35
C GLY A 836 -19.50 59.90 -4.55
N SER A 837 -18.43 59.54 -5.26
CA SER A 837 -17.13 59.20 -4.66
C SER A 837 -16.82 60.18 -3.52
N ASN A 838 -16.78 59.67 -2.30
CA ASN A 838 -16.09 60.39 -1.22
C ASN A 838 -14.61 60.29 -1.55
N THR A 839 -14.15 61.04 -2.56
CA THR A 839 -12.74 61.34 -2.74
C THR A 839 -12.26 61.91 -1.42
N CYS A 840 -11.31 61.22 -0.81
CA CYS A 840 -10.72 61.62 0.45
C CYS A 840 -10.18 63.04 0.29
N GLY A 841 -10.89 64.00 0.88
CA GLY A 841 -10.45 65.38 0.88
C GLY A 841 -9.13 65.49 1.65
N PRO A 842 -8.29 66.50 1.37
CA PRO A 842 -6.90 66.60 1.85
C PRO A 842 -6.72 66.63 3.38
N ASN A 843 -7.80 66.70 4.16
CA ASN A 843 -7.80 66.74 5.63
C ASN A 843 -8.59 65.59 6.30
N ARG A 844 -9.03 64.55 5.56
CA ARG A 844 -9.71 63.38 6.13
C ARG A 844 -8.86 62.13 5.96
N VAL A 845 -8.53 61.51 7.10
CA VAL A 845 -7.93 60.18 7.16
C VAL A 845 -8.98 59.16 6.72
N CYS A 846 -8.67 58.35 5.71
CA CYS A 846 -9.58 57.37 5.13
C CYS A 846 -9.04 55.95 5.34
N GLU A 847 -9.91 55.00 5.69
CA GLU A 847 -9.56 53.58 5.70
C GLU A 847 -9.46 53.06 4.26
N MET A 848 -8.44 52.24 3.98
CA MET A 848 -8.30 51.53 2.71
C MET A 848 -9.46 50.55 2.51
N ASP A 849 -9.80 50.24 1.26
CA ASP A 849 -10.73 49.15 0.94
C ASP A 849 -10.23 48.23 -0.17
N CYS A 850 -10.83 47.03 -0.28
CA CYS A 850 -10.35 45.98 -1.17
C CYS A 850 -10.62 46.27 -2.67
N GLU A 851 -11.39 47.31 -2.99
CA GLU A 851 -11.81 47.67 -4.35
C GLU A 851 -11.03 48.87 -4.89
N ALA A 852 -11.01 49.99 -4.15
CA ALA A 852 -10.36 51.23 -4.53
C ALA A 852 -8.86 51.25 -4.22
N ASN A 853 -8.39 50.46 -3.24
CA ASN A 853 -6.98 50.37 -2.85
C ASN A 853 -6.35 49.01 -3.17
N SER A 854 -6.67 48.40 -4.32
CA SER A 854 -6.12 47.10 -4.71
C SER A 854 -4.59 47.08 -4.80
N ASP A 855 -3.93 48.21 -5.07
CA ASP A 855 -2.48 48.23 -5.23
C ASP A 855 -1.72 48.13 -3.89
N ASP A 856 -2.35 48.56 -2.80
CA ASP A 856 -1.75 48.65 -1.45
C ASP A 856 -2.32 47.59 -0.48
N LEU A 857 -3.56 47.13 -0.70
CA LEU A 857 -4.27 46.20 0.18
C LEU A 857 -4.57 44.87 -0.53
N LEU A 858 -4.16 43.77 0.10
CA LEU A 858 -4.40 42.40 -0.36
C LEU A 858 -5.57 41.79 0.40
N CYS A 859 -6.56 41.25 -0.31
CA CYS A 859 -7.76 40.65 0.28
C CYS A 859 -7.98 39.25 -0.28
N TYR A 860 -7.92 38.24 0.60
CA TYR A 860 -7.96 36.83 0.26
C TYR A 860 -9.09 36.10 0.98
N LEU A 861 -9.73 35.17 0.27
CA LEU A 861 -10.53 34.10 0.86
C LEU A 861 -9.75 32.80 0.75
N ILE A 862 -9.49 32.19 1.89
CA ILE A 862 -8.73 30.94 2.02
C ILE A 862 -9.67 29.89 2.62
N ASP A 863 -9.62 28.66 2.11
CA ASP A 863 -10.39 27.56 2.71
C ASP A 863 -9.69 26.97 3.94
N ASP A 864 -10.32 25.99 4.57
CA ASP A 864 -9.80 25.38 5.79
C ASP A 864 -8.57 24.49 5.60
N GLY A 865 -8.27 24.09 4.36
CA GLY A 865 -7.04 23.39 3.99
C GLY A 865 -5.87 24.33 3.72
N GLY A 866 -6.10 25.64 3.68
CA GLY A 866 -5.09 26.62 3.32
C GLY A 866 -4.93 26.80 1.80
N PHE A 867 -5.96 26.50 1.00
CA PHE A 867 -5.97 26.76 -0.44
C PHE A 867 -6.61 28.10 -0.77
N LEU A 868 -6.07 28.77 -1.78
CA LEU A 868 -6.61 30.04 -2.25
C LEU A 868 -7.96 29.82 -2.98
N VAL A 869 -9.01 30.48 -2.50
CA VAL A 869 -10.35 30.42 -3.10
C VAL A 869 -10.63 31.66 -3.96
N MET A 870 -10.39 32.87 -3.43
CA MET A 870 -10.57 34.14 -4.16
C MET A 870 -9.51 35.16 -3.74
N SER A 871 -9.11 36.02 -4.68
CA SER A 871 -8.18 37.14 -4.45
C SER A 871 -8.70 38.41 -5.13
N ASN A 872 -8.47 39.57 -4.50
CA ASN A 872 -8.73 40.85 -5.15
C ASN A 872 -7.76 41.14 -6.31
N GLN A 873 -6.55 40.55 -6.30
CA GLN A 873 -5.53 40.69 -7.34
C GLN A 873 -5.83 39.81 -8.55
N LYS A 874 -5.78 40.39 -9.75
CA LYS A 874 -5.97 39.64 -11.01
C LYS A 874 -4.85 38.62 -11.26
N ASP A 875 -3.62 38.92 -10.85
CA ASP A 875 -2.46 38.05 -11.03
C ASP A 875 -2.58 36.73 -10.24
N ASP A 876 -3.38 36.74 -9.16
CA ASP A 876 -3.61 35.57 -8.32
C ASP A 876 -4.79 34.71 -8.82
N TRP A 877 -5.57 35.16 -9.81
CA TRP A 877 -6.71 34.40 -10.35
C TRP A 877 -6.25 33.08 -11.00
N ASN A 878 -5.08 33.10 -11.63
CA ASN A 878 -4.45 31.90 -12.19
C ASN A 878 -3.89 30.95 -11.10
N LYS A 879 -3.73 31.44 -9.86
CA LYS A 879 -3.23 30.66 -8.72
C LYS A 879 -4.34 30.12 -7.81
N VAL A 880 -5.61 30.40 -8.10
CA VAL A 880 -6.76 29.85 -7.35
C VAL A 880 -6.72 28.32 -7.39
N GLY A 881 -6.84 27.67 -6.23
CA GLY A 881 -6.68 26.22 -6.08
C GLY A 881 -5.28 25.76 -5.67
N MET A 882 -4.26 26.63 -5.74
CA MET A 882 -2.92 26.34 -5.22
C MET A 882 -2.88 26.51 -3.69
N PHE A 883 -1.93 25.82 -3.05
CA PHE A 883 -1.68 25.98 -1.62
C PHE A 883 -1.20 27.42 -1.33
N PHE A 884 -1.73 28.03 -0.28
CA PHE A 884 -1.54 29.47 -0.06
C PHE A 884 -0.07 29.86 0.17
N SER A 885 0.78 28.94 0.65
CA SER A 885 2.22 29.19 0.76
C SER A 885 2.95 29.27 -0.58
N ASP A 886 2.36 28.80 -1.68
CA ASP A 886 2.89 29.00 -3.03
C ASP A 886 2.54 30.39 -3.59
N VAL A 887 1.47 31.00 -3.07
CA VAL A 887 1.02 32.34 -3.45
C VAL A 887 1.72 33.42 -2.61
N ASP A 888 1.60 33.34 -1.28
CA ASP A 888 2.29 34.20 -0.32
C ASP A 888 2.83 33.34 0.85
N PRO A 889 4.09 32.87 0.76
CA PRO A 889 4.69 32.01 1.79
C PRO A 889 4.76 32.71 3.16
N TYR A 890 5.01 34.01 3.13
CA TYR A 890 5.16 34.81 4.35
C TYR A 890 3.83 34.91 5.08
N LEU A 891 2.71 35.05 4.37
CA LEU A 891 1.40 35.22 5.00
C LEU A 891 0.91 33.89 5.57
N MET A 892 1.10 32.80 4.82
CA MET A 892 0.75 31.47 5.30
C MET A 892 1.53 31.09 6.55
N TYR A 893 2.84 31.38 6.59
CA TYR A 893 3.66 31.16 7.78
C TYR A 893 3.19 31.99 8.97
N ALA A 894 2.81 33.27 8.76
CA ALA A 894 2.27 34.11 9.81
C ALA A 894 0.94 33.57 10.37
N LEU A 895 0.06 33.07 9.51
CA LEU A 895 -1.19 32.41 9.91
C LEU A 895 -0.92 31.12 10.71
N TYR A 896 0.03 30.31 10.27
CA TYR A 896 0.46 29.10 10.96
C TYR A 896 1.07 29.39 12.35
N ASN A 897 2.01 30.34 12.43
CA ASN A 897 2.67 30.72 13.69
C ASN A 897 1.69 31.29 14.72
N ASN A 898 0.65 32.00 14.25
CA ASN A 898 -0.44 32.50 15.11
C ASN A 898 -1.55 31.45 15.36
N SER A 899 -1.31 30.17 15.04
CA SER A 899 -2.20 29.03 15.30
C SER A 899 -3.56 29.10 14.58
N PHE A 900 -3.70 29.82 13.46
CA PHE A 900 -4.90 29.73 12.63
C PHE A 900 -5.02 28.37 11.96
N TYR A 901 -3.89 27.86 11.46
CA TYR A 901 -3.78 26.52 10.90
C TYR A 901 -2.93 25.62 11.80
N ASN A 902 -3.37 24.37 11.94
CA ASN A 902 -2.57 23.31 12.49
C ASN A 902 -2.08 22.41 11.36
N ARG A 903 -0.85 21.90 11.49
CA ARG A 903 -0.25 20.96 10.56
C ARG A 903 -0.32 19.55 11.12
N LYS A 904 -0.75 18.58 10.31
CA LYS A 904 -0.65 17.15 10.62
C LYS A 904 0.05 16.46 9.47
N GLN A 905 1.05 15.65 9.80
CA GLN A 905 1.73 14.78 8.83
C GLN A 905 1.18 13.36 8.96
N SER A 906 1.06 12.69 7.82
CA SER A 906 0.68 11.29 7.69
C SER A 906 1.60 10.62 6.68
N PHE A 907 1.73 9.29 6.77
CA PHE A 907 2.61 8.51 5.91
C PHE A 907 1.76 7.64 5.00
N ASP A 908 1.96 7.73 3.69
CA ASP A 908 1.42 6.78 2.73
C ASP A 908 2.46 5.70 2.46
N TYR A 909 2.22 4.50 2.97
CA TYR A 909 3.09 3.34 2.77
C TYR A 909 2.85 2.62 1.43
N GLN A 910 1.80 2.99 0.69
CA GLN A 910 1.38 2.35 -0.56
C GLN A 910 1.63 3.21 -1.81
N SER A 911 2.43 4.26 -1.67
CA SER A 911 2.81 5.16 -2.75
C SER A 911 3.88 4.57 -3.67
N VAL A 912 3.97 5.18 -4.86
CA VAL A 912 4.91 4.79 -5.92
C VAL A 912 5.82 5.98 -6.22
N CYS A 913 7.13 5.77 -6.18
CA CYS A 913 8.14 6.77 -6.50
C CYS A 913 8.93 6.37 -7.73
N GLU A 914 9.39 7.36 -8.47
CA GLU A 914 10.39 7.15 -9.52
C GLU A 914 11.73 6.74 -8.90
N ARG A 915 12.45 5.84 -9.56
CA ARG A 915 13.84 5.52 -9.16
C ARG A 915 14.73 6.70 -9.49
N VAL A 916 15.36 7.26 -8.45
CA VAL A 916 16.52 8.15 -8.65
C VAL A 916 17.66 7.29 -9.22
N PRO A 917 18.24 7.63 -10.37
CA PRO A 917 19.40 6.92 -10.87
C PRO A 917 20.54 7.10 -9.87
N ASN A 918 20.88 6.05 -9.13
CA ASN A 918 22.05 6.06 -8.27
C ASN A 918 23.28 6.27 -9.16
N SER A 919 23.95 7.41 -8.99
CA SER A 919 25.23 7.73 -9.64
C SER A 919 26.37 6.80 -9.23
N GLU A 920 26.11 5.84 -8.32
CA GLU A 920 27.05 4.83 -7.84
C GLU A 920 27.00 3.50 -8.62
N ALA A 921 26.36 3.46 -9.79
CA ALA A 921 26.70 2.47 -10.81
C ALA A 921 28.09 2.78 -11.40
N GLY A 922 29.11 2.79 -10.54
CA GLY A 922 30.50 2.68 -10.94
C GLY A 922 30.66 1.29 -11.54
N ALA A 923 30.54 1.19 -12.86
CA ALA A 923 31.28 0.21 -13.60
C ALA A 923 32.75 0.42 -13.23
N ALA A 924 33.24 -0.30 -12.23
CA ALA A 924 34.66 -0.35 -11.97
C ALA A 924 35.29 -0.88 -13.26
N PRO A 925 36.06 -0.08 -14.02
CA PRO A 925 36.79 -0.64 -15.14
C PRO A 925 37.68 -1.71 -14.54
N ARG A 926 37.62 -2.93 -15.08
CA ARG A 926 38.56 -4.00 -14.73
C ARG A 926 39.94 -3.36 -14.73
N GLY A 927 40.61 -3.37 -13.57
CA GLY A 927 41.94 -2.80 -13.43
C GLY A 927 42.84 -3.41 -14.49
N VAL A 928 43.16 -2.63 -15.52
CA VAL A 928 44.16 -3.00 -16.51
C VAL A 928 45.48 -3.04 -15.74
N PHE A 929 46.08 -4.21 -15.68
CA PHE A 929 47.42 -4.40 -15.14
C PHE A 929 48.38 -3.52 -15.96
N VAL A 930 48.81 -2.38 -15.39
CA VAL A 930 49.82 -1.53 -16.03
C VAL A 930 51.16 -2.24 -15.83
N PRO A 931 51.80 -2.78 -16.88
CA PRO A 931 53.05 -3.50 -16.74
C PRO A 931 54.12 -2.52 -16.27
N THR A 932 54.94 -2.95 -15.32
CA THR A 932 56.10 -2.16 -14.91
C THR A 932 57.16 -2.18 -16.03
N ILE A 933 58.11 -1.24 -16.03
CA ILE A 933 59.18 -1.19 -17.05
C ILE A 933 59.98 -2.51 -17.09
N ALA A 934 59.98 -3.30 -16.02
CA ALA A 934 60.59 -4.64 -15.99
C ALA A 934 59.82 -5.67 -16.85
N ASP A 935 58.50 -5.53 -17.00
CA ASP A 935 57.65 -6.42 -17.79
C ASP A 935 57.79 -6.17 -19.31
N PHE A 936 58.11 -4.93 -19.70
CA PHE A 936 58.35 -4.55 -21.10
C PHE A 936 59.63 -5.17 -21.71
N VAL A 937 60.59 -5.58 -20.88
CA VAL A 937 61.91 -6.06 -21.33
C VAL A 937 61.94 -7.59 -21.52
N ASN A 938 60.88 -8.30 -21.14
CA ASN A 938 60.83 -9.76 -21.24
C ASN A 938 60.32 -10.22 -22.63
N ILE A 939 61.23 -10.27 -23.61
CA ILE A 939 60.96 -10.69 -25.01
C ILE A 939 60.33 -12.11 -25.08
N ALA A 940 60.58 -12.97 -24.08
CA ALA A 940 60.00 -14.31 -24.00
C ALA A 940 58.47 -14.30 -23.73
N TRP A 941 57.95 -13.27 -23.08
CA TRP A 941 56.52 -13.16 -22.78
C TRP A 941 55.73 -12.74 -24.02
N TRP A 942 56.22 -11.76 -24.78
CA TRP A 942 55.60 -11.31 -26.03
C TRP A 942 55.49 -12.42 -27.07
N THR A 943 56.50 -13.29 -27.21
CA THR A 943 56.45 -14.41 -28.15
C THR A 943 55.48 -15.50 -27.70
N SER A 944 55.40 -15.79 -26.40
CA SER A 944 54.42 -16.74 -25.86
C SER A 944 52.98 -16.22 -25.95
N ALA A 945 52.75 -14.94 -25.65
CA ALA A 945 51.42 -14.33 -25.67
C ALA A 945 50.90 -14.13 -27.11
N ALA A 946 51.78 -13.75 -28.05
CA ALA A 946 51.42 -13.66 -29.46
C ALA A 946 51.14 -15.04 -30.07
N ALA A 947 51.95 -16.06 -29.73
CA ALA A 947 51.71 -17.43 -30.17
C ALA A 947 50.41 -18.01 -29.59
N TRP A 948 50.11 -17.73 -28.32
CA TRP A 948 48.89 -18.18 -27.67
C TRP A 948 47.64 -17.48 -28.22
N SER A 949 47.73 -16.17 -28.49
CA SER A 949 46.67 -15.40 -29.13
C SER A 949 46.37 -15.88 -30.56
N LEU A 950 47.41 -16.15 -31.35
CA LEU A 950 47.25 -16.68 -32.72
C LEU A 950 46.71 -18.12 -32.72
N PHE A 951 47.13 -18.95 -31.78
CA PHE A 951 46.61 -20.31 -31.61
C PHE A 951 45.14 -20.30 -31.16
N GLN A 952 44.78 -19.40 -30.26
CA GLN A 952 43.41 -19.20 -29.80
C GLN A 952 42.53 -18.68 -30.95
N GLN A 953 42.98 -17.70 -31.73
CA GLN A 953 42.28 -17.24 -32.94
C GLN A 953 42.13 -18.33 -34.01
N PHE A 954 43.12 -19.21 -34.15
CA PHE A 954 43.05 -20.34 -35.08
C PHE A 954 42.03 -21.40 -34.64
N ILE A 955 41.94 -21.70 -33.34
CA ILE A 955 40.93 -22.63 -32.79
C ILE A 955 39.53 -22.02 -32.83
N TYR A 956 39.37 -20.75 -32.48
CA TYR A 956 38.09 -20.05 -32.58
C TYR A 956 37.61 -19.94 -34.03
N GLY A 957 38.54 -19.70 -34.97
CA GLY A 957 38.23 -19.66 -36.41
C GLY A 957 37.86 -21.02 -37.01
N LEU A 958 38.36 -22.12 -36.45
CA LEU A 958 37.98 -23.48 -36.87
C LEU A 958 36.65 -23.96 -36.26
N ALA A 959 36.31 -23.47 -35.06
CA ALA A 959 35.10 -23.89 -34.34
C ALA A 959 33.84 -23.11 -34.75
N TYR A 960 33.96 -21.85 -35.19
CA TYR A 960 32.83 -20.99 -35.50
C TYR A 960 32.98 -20.36 -36.88
N HIS A 961 32.27 -20.91 -37.86
CA HIS A 961 32.27 -20.46 -39.25
C HIS A 961 31.36 -19.23 -39.47
N SER A 962 31.41 -18.22 -38.59
CA SER A 962 30.64 -16.97 -38.73
C SER A 962 31.40 -15.80 -38.09
N TRP A 963 31.86 -14.88 -38.93
CA TRP A 963 32.58 -13.66 -38.57
C TRP A 963 31.59 -12.58 -38.10
N PHE A 964 31.86 -11.93 -36.96
CA PHE A 964 31.25 -10.70 -36.48
C PHE A 964 29.71 -10.64 -36.43
N VAL A 965 29.11 -11.24 -35.41
CA VAL A 965 27.92 -10.68 -34.75
C VAL A 965 28.23 -10.62 -33.27
N THR A 966 28.69 -9.47 -32.81
CA THR A 966 28.51 -9.07 -31.42
C THR A 966 27.09 -8.55 -31.35
N ASP A 967 26.14 -9.38 -30.93
CA ASP A 967 24.95 -8.81 -30.34
C ASP A 967 25.43 -8.09 -29.07
N GLU A 968 25.32 -6.76 -29.09
CA GLU A 968 25.15 -6.01 -27.86
C GLU A 968 23.86 -6.56 -27.25
N VAL A 969 23.99 -7.56 -26.38
CA VAL A 969 22.97 -7.82 -25.38
C VAL A 969 23.06 -6.65 -24.41
N ASP A 970 22.54 -5.51 -24.85
CA ASP A 970 21.96 -4.56 -23.93
C ASP A 970 20.88 -5.35 -23.23
N ALA A 971 21.19 -5.79 -22.01
CA ALA A 971 20.17 -6.03 -21.02
C ALA A 971 19.54 -4.66 -20.75
N GLU A 972 18.72 -4.17 -21.69
CA GLU A 972 17.63 -3.25 -21.41
C GLU A 972 16.66 -4.01 -20.51
N GLY A 973 17.08 -4.22 -19.27
CA GLY A 973 16.15 -4.34 -18.18
C GLY A 973 15.39 -3.02 -18.16
N TYR A 974 14.27 -2.96 -18.86
CA TYR A 974 13.13 -2.11 -18.50
C TYR A 974 12.65 -2.58 -17.13
N ASP A 975 13.49 -2.37 -16.11
CA ASP A 975 13.04 -2.27 -14.74
C ASP A 975 12.03 -1.13 -14.75
N THR A 976 10.82 -1.45 -14.28
CA THR A 976 9.76 -0.47 -14.13
C THR A 976 10.37 0.76 -13.46
N LYS A 977 10.25 1.94 -14.11
CA LYS A 977 10.82 3.21 -13.62
C LYS A 977 10.33 3.56 -12.20
N GLU A 978 9.27 2.90 -11.78
CA GLU A 978 8.53 3.07 -10.54
C GLU A 978 8.87 1.99 -9.51
N ARG A 979 9.09 2.41 -8.26
CA ARG A 979 9.29 1.57 -7.08
C ARG A 979 8.27 1.92 -5.99
N SER A 980 7.87 0.95 -5.18
CA SER A 980 7.12 1.25 -3.95
C SER A 980 8.00 2.04 -2.98
N CYS A 981 7.47 3.14 -2.46
CA CYS A 981 8.13 4.04 -1.53
C CYS A 981 7.13 4.54 -0.48
N VAL A 982 7.65 5.20 0.56
CA VAL A 982 6.82 5.86 1.56
C VAL A 982 6.82 7.36 1.28
N MET A 983 5.65 7.94 1.11
CA MET A 983 5.51 9.39 0.92
C MET A 983 4.95 10.01 2.20
N ILE A 984 5.54 11.13 2.63
CA ILE A 984 4.99 11.97 3.68
C ILE A 984 3.97 12.89 3.04
N GLN A 985 2.78 12.92 3.63
CA GLN A 985 1.73 13.81 3.23
C GLN A 985 1.44 14.76 4.37
N THR A 986 1.52 16.05 4.07
CA THR A 986 1.24 17.11 5.03
C THR A 986 -0.14 17.67 4.73
N GLN A 987 -0.97 17.83 5.76
CA GLN A 987 -2.25 18.52 5.63
C GLN A 987 -2.40 19.61 6.68
N TYR A 988 -3.11 20.67 6.31
CA TYR A 988 -3.48 21.76 7.19
C TYR A 988 -4.98 21.74 7.48
N TYR A 989 -5.35 22.18 8.67
CA TYR A 989 -6.75 22.35 9.07
C TYR A 989 -6.89 23.53 10.04
N LEU A 990 -8.05 24.18 10.03
CA LEU A 990 -8.33 25.30 10.93
C LEU A 990 -8.38 24.86 12.39
N SER A 991 -7.78 25.68 13.26
CA SER A 991 -7.91 25.51 14.71
C SER A 991 -9.28 25.97 15.23
N ASN A 992 -9.60 25.60 16.48
CA ASN A 992 -10.86 25.99 17.15
C ASN A 992 -10.86 27.45 17.67
N LEU A 993 -9.92 28.30 17.25
CA LEU A 993 -9.85 29.70 17.69
C LEU A 993 -10.93 30.54 16.99
N SER A 994 -11.83 31.13 17.79
CA SER A 994 -12.96 31.95 17.32
C SER A 994 -12.64 33.42 17.06
N ASN A 995 -11.43 33.85 17.42
CA ASN A 995 -11.10 35.28 17.52
C ASN A 995 -10.52 35.81 16.22
N SER A 996 -10.91 37.03 15.87
CA SER A 996 -10.21 37.84 14.89
C SER A 996 -8.91 38.33 15.52
N TYR A 997 -7.80 38.22 14.78
CA TYR A 997 -6.50 38.69 15.24
C TYR A 997 -5.97 39.80 14.36
N ASN A 998 -5.31 40.74 15.02
CA ASN A 998 -4.48 41.75 14.41
C ASN A 998 -3.05 41.26 14.54
N ILE A 999 -2.46 40.82 13.43
CA ILE A 999 -1.10 40.28 13.40
C ILE A 999 -0.20 41.34 12.79
N LEU A 1000 0.88 41.68 13.49
CA LEU A 1000 1.98 42.44 12.93
C LEU A 1000 3.05 41.43 12.51
N GLN A 1001 3.30 41.30 11.21
CA GLN A 1001 4.40 40.49 10.71
C GLN A 1001 5.61 41.39 10.50
N ASP A 1002 6.70 41.09 11.21
CA ASP A 1002 7.98 41.78 11.09
C ASP A 1002 8.98 40.89 10.33
N CYS A 1003 9.49 41.41 9.22
CA CYS A 1003 10.52 40.80 8.38
C CYS A 1003 11.88 41.52 8.55
N GLY A 1004 12.08 42.22 9.66
CA GLY A 1004 13.30 42.92 10.04
C GLY A 1004 13.36 44.36 9.52
N ASN A 1005 13.39 44.52 8.19
CA ASN A 1005 13.44 45.86 7.54
C ASN A 1005 12.07 46.39 7.11
N CYS A 1006 11.04 45.55 7.17
CA CYS A 1006 9.71 45.82 6.70
C CYS A 1006 8.72 45.10 7.62
N SER A 1007 7.60 45.75 7.89
CA SER A 1007 6.49 45.14 8.61
C SER A 1007 5.21 45.31 7.82
N ARG A 1008 4.29 44.36 7.94
CA ARG A 1008 2.92 44.51 7.44
C ARG A 1008 1.89 44.18 8.50
N LEU A 1009 0.76 44.87 8.43
CA LEU A 1009 -0.42 44.55 9.22
C LEU A 1009 -1.30 43.51 8.51
N ILE A 1010 -1.83 42.58 9.29
CA ILE A 1010 -2.70 41.50 8.82
C ILE A 1010 -3.92 41.40 9.75
N HIS A 1011 -5.09 41.26 9.15
CA HIS A 1011 -6.35 40.94 9.80
C HIS A 1011 -6.91 39.65 9.22
N ALA A 1012 -7.22 38.69 10.09
CA ALA A 1012 -7.85 37.44 9.70
C ALA A 1012 -9.12 37.21 10.52
N LYS A 1013 -10.23 36.88 9.84
CA LYS A 1013 -11.52 36.56 10.43
C LYS A 1013 -12.17 35.38 9.73
N ARG A 1014 -12.56 34.37 10.50
CA ARG A 1014 -13.37 33.25 10.00
C ARG A 1014 -14.81 33.71 9.70
N ILE A 1015 -15.33 33.29 8.56
CA ILE A 1015 -16.72 33.52 8.16
C ILE A 1015 -17.59 32.44 8.82
N ASN A 1016 -18.70 32.82 9.47
CA ASN A 1016 -19.55 31.84 10.12
C ASN A 1016 -20.35 31.03 9.08
N ASN A 1017 -20.79 29.83 9.44
CA ASN A 1017 -21.52 28.91 8.56
C ASN A 1017 -20.77 28.51 7.27
N THR A 1018 -19.46 28.73 7.20
CA THR A 1018 -18.60 28.28 6.10
C THR A 1018 -17.23 27.77 6.62
N ASN A 1019 -16.46 27.15 5.74
CA ASN A 1019 -15.06 26.78 5.99
C ASN A 1019 -14.05 27.88 5.56
N LEU A 1020 -14.52 29.10 5.28
CA LEU A 1020 -13.67 30.17 4.77
C LEU A 1020 -13.03 31.03 5.86
N LEU A 1021 -11.77 31.40 5.63
CA LEU A 1021 -11.02 32.40 6.36
C LEU A 1021 -10.84 33.63 5.46
N PHE A 1022 -11.36 34.78 5.91
CA PHE A 1022 -11.16 36.06 5.25
C PHE A 1022 -9.91 36.73 5.83
N VAL A 1023 -8.93 37.02 4.96
CA VAL A 1023 -7.64 37.61 5.32
C VAL A 1023 -7.44 38.90 4.54
N VAL A 1024 -7.09 39.96 5.26
CA VAL A 1024 -6.73 41.28 4.72
C VAL A 1024 -5.32 41.60 5.18
N ALA A 1025 -4.43 41.96 4.27
CA ALA A 1025 -3.03 42.25 4.57
C ALA A 1025 -2.55 43.46 3.76
N GLU A 1026 -1.63 44.23 4.34
CA GLU A 1026 -0.89 45.23 3.57
C GLU A 1026 0.08 44.52 2.61
N LYS A 1027 0.24 45.09 1.42
CA LYS A 1027 1.24 44.63 0.48
C LYS A 1027 2.63 44.83 1.08
N LEU A 1028 3.42 43.76 1.11
CA LEU A 1028 4.75 43.79 1.72
C LEU A 1028 5.69 44.67 0.86
N PRO A 1029 6.32 45.72 1.42
CA PRO A 1029 7.15 46.64 0.64
C PRO A 1029 8.56 46.13 0.34
N CYS A 1030 8.94 44.95 0.86
CA CYS A 1030 10.27 44.36 0.70
C CYS A 1030 10.23 43.13 -0.22
N ASN A 1031 11.28 42.98 -1.04
CA ASN A 1031 11.34 41.95 -2.08
C ASN A 1031 11.68 40.54 -1.53
N THR A 1032 12.29 40.42 -0.35
CA THR A 1032 12.68 39.13 0.24
C THR A 1032 12.58 39.17 1.76
N CYS A 1033 11.88 38.19 2.33
CA CYS A 1033 11.87 37.90 3.76
C CYS A 1033 12.41 36.47 3.96
N GLU A 1034 13.36 36.27 4.87
CA GLU A 1034 13.95 34.95 5.12
C GLU A 1034 13.02 34.11 6.01
N ILE A 1035 11.93 33.61 5.44
CA ILE A 1035 11.00 32.68 6.11
C ILE A 1035 10.89 31.41 5.27
N GLU A 1036 10.93 30.27 5.94
CA GLU A 1036 10.79 28.96 5.33
C GLU A 1036 9.41 28.81 4.66
N LYS A 1037 9.41 28.38 3.39
CA LYS A 1037 8.20 28.08 2.65
C LYS A 1037 7.59 26.79 3.19
N LEU A 1038 6.31 26.84 3.56
CA LEU A 1038 5.58 25.64 3.98
C LEU A 1038 5.15 24.85 2.74
N SER A 1039 5.51 23.56 2.67
CA SER A 1039 5.02 22.65 1.62
C SER A 1039 3.80 21.86 2.10
N GLN A 1040 2.91 21.55 1.15
CA GLN A 1040 1.83 20.56 1.30
C GLN A 1040 1.96 19.42 0.27
N GLU A 1041 3.07 19.41 -0.49
CA GLU A 1041 3.31 18.37 -1.50
C GLU A 1041 3.70 17.05 -0.85
N GLU A 1042 3.50 15.96 -1.59
CA GLU A 1042 3.96 14.65 -1.16
C GLU A 1042 5.47 14.58 -1.31
N GLU A 1043 6.18 14.32 -0.22
CA GLU A 1043 7.64 14.24 -0.21
C GLU A 1043 8.07 12.81 0.08
N GLU A 1044 9.09 12.31 -0.63
CA GLU A 1044 9.63 10.98 -0.37
C GLU A 1044 10.29 10.95 1.02
N TYR A 1045 9.83 10.04 1.87
CA TYR A 1045 10.43 9.83 3.18
C TYR A 1045 11.81 9.20 3.02
N LYS A 1046 12.86 9.97 3.36
CA LYS A 1046 14.24 9.51 3.46
C LYS A 1046 14.61 9.40 4.94
N GLU A 1047 14.62 8.17 5.43
CA GLU A 1047 14.98 7.87 6.81
C GLU A 1047 16.50 8.05 7.00
N GLU A 1048 16.94 9.26 7.39
CA GLU A 1048 18.38 9.55 7.59
C GLU A 1048 18.96 8.76 8.77
N ASN A 1049 18.17 8.50 9.81
CA ASN A 1049 18.57 7.70 10.96
C ASN A 1049 17.40 6.89 11.56
N PRO A 1050 17.29 5.58 11.27
CA PRO A 1050 16.21 4.73 11.77
C PRO A 1050 16.20 4.55 13.29
N CYS A 1051 17.28 4.99 13.96
CA CYS A 1051 17.47 4.85 15.38
C CYS A 1051 16.87 5.99 16.21
N GLU A 1052 16.57 7.16 15.61
CA GLU A 1052 15.97 8.30 16.31
C GLU A 1052 14.45 8.16 16.47
N GLU A 1053 13.82 7.43 15.55
CA GLU A 1053 12.37 7.19 15.49
C GLU A 1053 11.93 5.89 16.16
N MET A 1054 12.80 5.16 16.87
CA MET A 1054 12.44 3.94 17.60
C MET A 1054 11.46 4.25 18.74
N THR A 1055 10.21 4.37 18.34
CA THR A 1055 9.04 4.36 19.20
C THR A 1055 8.91 2.99 19.84
N VAL A 1056 8.27 2.96 21.01
CA VAL A 1056 7.88 1.73 21.68
C VAL A 1056 7.13 0.85 20.67
N ALA A 1057 7.59 -0.39 20.48
CA ALA A 1057 6.93 -1.32 19.55
C ALA A 1057 5.44 -1.41 19.88
N ARG A 1058 4.59 -1.30 18.84
CA ARG A 1058 3.14 -1.38 19.00
C ARG A 1058 2.73 -2.71 19.63
N TYR A 1059 1.68 -2.68 20.45
CA TYR A 1059 1.16 -3.89 21.08
C TYR A 1059 0.64 -4.89 20.04
N ARG A 1060 0.93 -6.16 20.21
CA ARG A 1060 0.47 -7.25 19.35
C ARG A 1060 0.37 -8.55 20.13
N LYS A 1061 -0.30 -9.54 19.55
CA LYS A 1061 -0.45 -10.87 20.14
C LYS A 1061 0.05 -11.93 19.15
N GLY A 1062 1.11 -12.64 19.52
CA GLY A 1062 1.64 -13.73 18.71
C GLY A 1062 0.72 -14.97 18.71
N PRO A 1063 0.98 -15.94 17.81
CA PRO A 1063 0.23 -17.19 17.75
C PRO A 1063 0.23 -17.95 19.09
N SER A 1064 -0.90 -18.57 19.42
CA SER A 1064 -1.07 -19.27 20.71
C SER A 1064 -0.36 -20.63 20.77
N THR A 1065 -0.16 -21.27 19.62
CA THR A 1065 0.46 -22.58 19.48
C THR A 1065 1.80 -22.49 18.75
N CYS A 1066 2.79 -23.19 19.27
CA CYS A 1066 4.13 -23.30 18.69
C CYS A 1066 4.55 -24.78 18.65
N PHE A 1067 5.17 -25.19 17.54
CA PHE A 1067 5.76 -26.52 17.39
C PHE A 1067 7.26 -26.39 17.09
N ASP A 1068 8.12 -26.62 18.09
CA ASP A 1068 9.56 -26.32 18.03
C ASP A 1068 10.48 -27.51 18.36
N ASN A 1069 10.12 -28.33 19.35
CA ASN A 1069 10.95 -29.43 19.82
C ASN A 1069 10.12 -30.67 20.12
N ASN A 1070 10.56 -31.82 19.59
CA ASN A 1070 10.00 -33.13 19.89
C ASN A 1070 11.15 -34.10 20.21
N ILE A 1071 10.98 -34.92 21.23
CA ILE A 1071 12.01 -35.88 21.67
C ILE A 1071 12.23 -36.97 20.61
N ALA A 1072 11.21 -37.29 19.82
CA ALA A 1072 11.26 -38.28 18.74
C ALA A 1072 11.79 -37.72 17.40
N GLU A 1073 12.23 -36.45 17.37
CA GLU A 1073 12.78 -35.84 16.17
C GLU A 1073 14.06 -36.55 15.70
N ASN A 1074 14.15 -36.82 14.40
CA ASN A 1074 15.35 -37.32 13.78
C ASN A 1074 16.35 -36.17 13.57
N THR A 1075 17.41 -36.18 14.37
CA THR A 1075 18.48 -35.18 14.32
C THR A 1075 19.74 -35.69 13.62
N SER A 1076 19.71 -36.90 13.04
CA SER A 1076 20.91 -37.48 12.39
C SER A 1076 21.14 -36.96 10.98
N ASP A 1077 20.10 -36.45 10.32
CA ASP A 1077 20.19 -35.88 8.98
C ASP A 1077 20.51 -34.38 9.06
N CYS A 1078 21.79 -34.05 8.80
CA CYS A 1078 22.38 -32.71 8.94
C CYS A 1078 23.15 -32.24 7.69
N GLY A 1079 22.89 -32.84 6.52
CA GLY A 1079 23.43 -32.40 5.22
C GLY A 1079 23.78 -33.57 4.30
N ARG A 1080 23.38 -33.49 3.02
CA ARG A 1080 23.76 -34.46 1.96
C ARG A 1080 25.16 -34.20 1.41
N GLY A 1081 26.16 -34.18 2.29
CA GLY A 1081 27.55 -34.34 1.85
C GLY A 1081 27.76 -35.80 1.49
N HIS A 1082 27.86 -36.12 0.19
CA HIS A 1082 28.35 -37.44 -0.23
C HIS A 1082 29.83 -37.56 0.19
N SER A 1083 30.10 -37.88 1.45
CA SER A 1083 31.36 -38.52 1.79
C SER A 1083 31.25 -39.91 1.20
N PHE A 1084 31.88 -40.15 0.04
CA PHE A 1084 32.17 -41.50 -0.39
C PHE A 1084 32.96 -42.15 0.74
N ARG A 1085 32.29 -42.98 1.55
CA ARG A 1085 32.99 -43.93 2.40
C ARG A 1085 33.45 -45.02 1.44
N PRO A 1086 34.74 -45.08 1.05
CA PRO A 1086 35.21 -46.21 0.25
C PRO A 1086 34.88 -47.46 1.05
N SER A 1087 34.30 -48.47 0.39
CA SER A 1087 34.03 -49.72 1.07
C SER A 1087 35.36 -50.28 1.57
N LEU A 1088 35.37 -50.79 2.79
CA LEU A 1088 36.57 -51.39 3.38
C LEU A 1088 37.14 -52.49 2.47
N TYR A 1089 36.25 -53.13 1.69
CA TYR A 1089 36.55 -54.10 0.66
C TYR A 1089 37.30 -53.51 -0.53
N THR A 1090 36.90 -52.36 -1.08
CA THR A 1090 37.58 -51.73 -2.21
C THR A 1090 38.96 -51.20 -1.82
N LEU A 1091 39.10 -50.67 -0.60
CA LEU A 1091 40.40 -50.27 -0.06
C LEU A 1091 41.35 -51.47 0.13
N LEU A 1092 40.85 -52.59 0.66
CA LEU A 1092 41.62 -53.84 0.77
C LEU A 1092 42.02 -54.39 -0.59
N LEU A 1093 41.12 -54.33 -1.59
CA LEU A 1093 41.40 -54.80 -2.95
C LEU A 1093 42.44 -53.94 -3.66
N LEU A 1094 42.38 -52.61 -3.48
CA LEU A 1094 43.38 -51.66 -3.97
C LEU A 1094 44.74 -51.85 -3.29
N GLN A 1095 44.77 -52.11 -1.98
CA GLN A 1095 46.02 -52.44 -1.28
C GLN A 1095 46.62 -53.78 -1.75
N LEU A 1096 45.79 -54.79 -2.04
CA LEU A 1096 46.23 -56.06 -2.63
C LEU A 1096 46.77 -55.89 -4.05
N LEU A 1097 46.15 -55.05 -4.87
CA LEU A 1097 46.61 -54.69 -6.21
C LEU A 1097 47.94 -53.91 -6.19
N LEU A 1098 48.12 -53.02 -5.21
CA LEU A 1098 49.35 -52.25 -5.00
C LEU A 1098 50.51 -53.07 -4.41
N LEU A 1099 50.22 -54.22 -3.78
CA LEU A 1099 51.23 -55.18 -3.31
C LEU A 1099 51.71 -56.16 -4.41
N TYR A 1100 50.97 -56.26 -5.52
CA TYR A 1100 51.31 -57.15 -6.64
C TYR A 1100 52.62 -56.80 -7.39
N PRO A 1101 53.08 -55.53 -7.54
CA PRO A 1101 54.35 -55.23 -8.19
C PRO A 1101 55.58 -55.49 -7.30
N ALA A 1102 55.41 -55.82 -6.02
CA ALA A 1102 56.52 -56.03 -5.09
C ALA A 1102 57.03 -57.49 -5.03
N VAL A 1103 56.40 -58.43 -5.76
CA VAL A 1103 56.67 -59.88 -5.61
C VAL A 1103 57.26 -60.55 -6.88
N THR A 1104 57.51 -59.83 -7.97
CA THR A 1104 58.16 -60.42 -9.17
C THR A 1104 59.49 -59.74 -9.52
N PRO A 1105 60.64 -60.28 -9.06
CA PRO A 1105 61.94 -59.97 -9.64
C PRO A 1105 62.22 -60.89 -10.83
N HIS A 1106 62.72 -60.28 -11.91
CA HIS A 1106 63.39 -60.88 -13.08
C HIS A 1106 62.62 -61.85 -13.99
N ILE A 1107 62.58 -61.54 -15.29
CA ILE A 1107 63.15 -62.35 -16.39
C ILE A 1107 63.08 -61.55 -17.71
N HIS A 1108 64.27 -61.33 -18.30
CA HIS A 1108 64.65 -61.20 -19.73
C HIS A 1108 63.79 -60.37 -20.71
N SER A 1109 64.33 -59.29 -21.29
CA SER A 1109 65.29 -59.22 -22.42
C SER A 1109 64.79 -59.80 -23.75
N LEU A 1110 64.91 -58.98 -24.82
CA LEU A 1110 64.99 -59.26 -26.27
C LEU A 1110 63.83 -58.71 -27.13
N GLN A 1111 64.22 -57.76 -28.00
CA GLN A 1111 63.82 -57.56 -29.41
C GLN A 1111 62.32 -57.67 -29.76
N HIS A 1112 61.66 -56.63 -30.27
CA HIS A 1112 61.96 -55.98 -31.57
C HIS A 1112 61.30 -54.61 -31.70
#